data_AF-A0AA39T5J4-F1
#
_entry.id   AF-A0AA39T5J4-F1
#
_cell.length_a   1.000
_cell.length_b   1.000
_cell.length_c   1.000
_cell.angle_alpha   90.00
_cell.angle_beta   90.00
_cell.angle_gamma   90.00
#
_symmetry.space_group_name_H-M   'P 1'
#
loop_
_entity.id
_entity.type
_entity.pdbx_description
1 polymer ?
#
loop_
_entity_poly.entity_id
_entity_poly.type
_entity_poly.pdbx_seq_one_letter_code
_entity_poly.pdbx_strand_id
1 'polypeptide(L)'
;MVNPIPPGLKKIWDNWNIRGLMLFSLFLQTFLILFAPLRKRTGHKLIIMLIWSVYLVADWAANFAVGLISDSQRDTHDNQCNSSRDPAEKSYLLAFWPPFLLLHLGGPDTITAFALEDNELWLRHLLGLVFQVVAAVYVFLQSLPQTKLAIPTLLMFLAGTIKYLERTRALYLASLDRFRDSMLKEPDPGPNYAKLMDDIASKKEANLPTMIILRGEHSDDKPKPSTIVEHSGEKPNPSTIVEHSGENSNRDGRLNDVQVVHYAYHFFEIFKGLIVDLIFSFQERNESREFFHKLSAEDALRVIEVELNFIYEALYTKVQVVHSKFGYCSRFVSFASVVASLLFFYFKVKKSGFDEIDVVITYALFWGAIALDTVAFFMLIFSDWTFAVLYDPKNGSKMLRKYIAATIGWFLIFKRPRCYEQKKHSCKLLATPFLLRRWSGDVPGHNLIKYCLKGRPHNFHKVRDDVYRFTEKFIPAFIRGEDNRFIHLINNGVSQFWGYFNGKVTHLINKVIDCFGLTDFMDEIRYVSHVPLTEQLWEFIFTELRDKSINAEAPEVAKKISSARGNSILKNNTYLEPYLTKVTYDESLLLWHIATELLYHTEEEVTRHNNEDIEKGENEDTRHKHREFSKLHTEEEVTSNNNNGPEEEVTGHNNGPDHRALSKLLSDYMLSINLLWPLRLRSAVRIRHNTFAST
;
A
#
# COMPACT_ATOMS: atom_id res chain seq x y z
N MET A 1 -3.22 -50.75 16.93
CA MET A 1 -3.52 -49.37 16.50
C MET A 1 -3.37 -49.31 15.00
N VAL A 2 -4.46 -49.06 14.26
CA VAL A 2 -4.40 -48.87 12.80
C VAL A 2 -3.74 -47.52 12.58
N ASN A 3 -2.58 -47.50 11.91
CA ASN A 3 -1.96 -46.23 11.54
C ASN A 3 -2.93 -45.48 10.61
N PRO A 4 -3.35 -44.25 10.97
CA PRO A 4 -4.33 -43.50 10.17
C PRO A 4 -3.76 -43.03 8.82
N ILE A 5 -2.44 -43.13 8.62
CA ILE A 5 -1.74 -42.70 7.42
C ILE A 5 -1.41 -43.93 6.55
N PRO A 6 -1.81 -43.93 5.27
CA PRO A 6 -1.44 -44.98 4.32
C PRO A 6 0.08 -45.21 4.27
N PRO A 7 0.56 -46.46 4.23
CA PRO A 7 1.99 -46.78 4.32
C PRO A 7 2.81 -46.17 3.16
N GLY A 8 2.21 -46.03 1.97
CA GLY A 8 2.83 -45.34 0.84
C GLY A 8 3.02 -43.85 1.09
N LEU A 9 2.03 -43.17 1.70
CA LEU A 9 2.14 -41.75 2.04
C LEU A 9 3.17 -41.51 3.16
N LYS A 10 3.23 -42.40 4.15
CA LYS A 10 4.26 -42.34 5.19
C LYS A 10 5.67 -42.45 4.60
N LYS A 11 5.89 -43.41 3.69
CA LYS A 11 7.19 -43.57 3.01
C LYS A 11 7.59 -42.36 2.17
N ILE A 12 6.62 -41.72 1.50
CA ILE A 12 6.87 -40.49 0.75
C ILE A 12 7.22 -39.34 1.71
N TRP A 13 6.45 -39.19 2.78
CA TRP A 13 6.68 -38.16 3.80
C TRP A 13 8.06 -38.31 4.44
N ASP A 14 8.44 -39.50 4.88
CA ASP A 14 9.72 -39.75 5.55
C ASP A 14 10.93 -39.46 4.63
N ASN A 15 10.76 -39.58 3.32
CA ASN A 15 11.80 -39.29 2.33
C ASN A 15 11.85 -37.80 1.91
N TRP A 16 10.70 -37.13 1.85
CA TRP A 16 10.58 -35.79 1.26
C TRP A 16 10.27 -34.69 2.27
N ASN A 17 9.96 -34.98 3.53
CA ASN A 17 9.56 -33.99 4.52
C ASN A 17 10.52 -32.79 4.59
N ILE A 18 11.82 -33.01 4.81
CA ILE A 18 12.80 -31.92 4.93
C ILE A 18 13.11 -31.33 3.55
N ARG A 19 13.38 -32.18 2.55
CA ARG A 19 13.72 -31.79 1.16
C ARG A 19 12.64 -30.89 0.54
N GLY A 20 11.39 -31.35 0.62
CA GLY A 20 10.22 -30.65 0.10
C GLY A 20 9.96 -29.34 0.85
N LEU A 21 10.16 -29.32 2.17
CA LEU A 21 9.94 -28.13 2.97
C LEU A 21 11.01 -27.04 2.73
N MET A 22 12.26 -27.43 2.45
CA MET A 22 13.31 -26.48 2.03
C MET A 22 12.95 -25.80 0.70
N LEU A 23 12.54 -26.59 -0.30
CA LEU A 23 12.13 -26.06 -1.60
C LEU A 23 10.83 -25.24 -1.51
N PHE A 24 9.89 -25.67 -0.68
CA PHE A 24 8.66 -24.94 -0.41
C PHE A 24 8.95 -23.59 0.25
N SER A 25 9.86 -23.53 1.23
CA SER A 25 10.30 -22.28 1.85
C SER A 25 10.89 -21.33 0.81
N LEU A 26 11.80 -21.80 -0.06
CA LEU A 26 12.35 -20.99 -1.16
C LEU A 26 11.28 -20.53 -2.15
N PHE A 27 10.29 -21.37 -2.44
CA PHE A 27 9.16 -21.02 -3.31
C PHE A 27 8.32 -19.88 -2.71
N LEU A 28 7.99 -19.93 -1.41
CA LEU A 28 7.24 -18.87 -0.73
C LEU A 28 8.01 -17.54 -0.76
N GLN A 29 9.32 -17.58 -0.52
CA GLN A 29 10.22 -16.42 -0.64
C GLN A 29 10.15 -15.79 -2.04
N THR A 30 10.29 -16.64 -3.05
CA THR A 30 10.27 -16.24 -4.47
C THR A 30 8.91 -15.69 -4.86
N PHE A 31 7.83 -16.25 -4.32
CA PHE A 31 6.48 -15.73 -4.53
C PHE A 31 6.35 -14.33 -3.94
N LEU A 32 6.78 -14.11 -2.70
CA LEU A 32 6.64 -12.81 -2.04
C LEU A 32 7.49 -11.72 -2.71
N ILE A 33 8.73 -12.02 -3.14
CA ILE A 33 9.54 -11.00 -3.84
C ILE A 33 8.89 -10.54 -5.16
N LEU A 34 8.24 -11.47 -5.89
CA LEU A 34 7.64 -11.16 -7.19
C LEU A 34 6.24 -10.54 -7.08
N PHE A 35 5.41 -11.04 -6.15
CA PHE A 35 3.99 -10.72 -6.09
C PHE A 35 3.61 -9.74 -4.97
N ALA A 36 4.42 -9.54 -3.93
CA ALA A 36 4.11 -8.55 -2.89
C ALA A 36 3.91 -7.11 -3.41
N PRO A 37 4.66 -6.63 -4.43
CA PRO A 37 4.39 -5.32 -5.04
C PRO A 37 2.98 -5.17 -5.61
N LEU A 38 2.30 -6.28 -5.96
CA LEU A 38 0.93 -6.23 -6.45
C LEU A 38 -0.04 -5.68 -5.40
N ARG A 39 0.29 -5.72 -4.10
CA ARG A 39 -0.56 -5.17 -3.04
C ARG A 39 -0.94 -3.70 -3.27
N LYS A 40 -0.03 -2.89 -3.81
CA LYS A 40 -0.32 -1.50 -4.20
C LYS A 40 -1.08 -1.41 -5.52
N ARG A 41 -0.80 -2.35 -6.42
CA ARG A 41 -1.22 -2.33 -7.82
C ARG A 41 -2.57 -2.97 -8.04
N THR A 42 -3.21 -3.62 -7.08
CA THR A 42 -4.51 -4.26 -7.31
C THR A 42 -5.45 -4.03 -6.14
N GLY A 43 -6.70 -3.72 -6.45
CA GLY A 43 -7.80 -3.74 -5.47
C GLY A 43 -8.35 -5.16 -5.23
N HIS A 44 -7.97 -6.15 -6.05
CA HIS A 44 -8.53 -7.49 -5.98
C HIS A 44 -8.11 -8.26 -4.72
N LYS A 45 -9.09 -8.48 -3.84
CA LYS A 45 -8.87 -9.11 -2.53
C LYS A 45 -8.33 -10.52 -2.56
N LEU A 46 -8.65 -11.32 -3.58
CA LEU A 46 -8.11 -12.68 -3.66
C LEU A 46 -6.60 -12.70 -3.87
N ILE A 47 -6.06 -11.76 -4.67
CA ILE A 47 -4.62 -11.62 -4.84
C ILE A 47 -3.99 -11.18 -3.52
N ILE A 48 -4.60 -10.19 -2.85
CA ILE A 48 -4.15 -9.70 -1.54
C ILE A 48 -4.18 -10.82 -0.49
N MET A 49 -5.22 -11.65 -0.48
CA MET A 49 -5.38 -12.79 0.43
C MET A 49 -4.36 -13.90 0.14
N LEU A 50 -4.07 -14.17 -1.13
CA LEU A 50 -3.02 -15.11 -1.50
C LEU A 50 -1.66 -14.63 -0.99
N ILE A 51 -1.34 -13.34 -1.18
CA ILE A 51 -0.11 -12.73 -0.66
C ILE A 51 -0.08 -12.80 0.88
N TRP A 52 -1.19 -12.49 1.55
CA TRP A 52 -1.33 -12.59 3.01
C TRP A 52 -1.09 -14.02 3.52
N SER A 53 -1.67 -15.02 2.87
CA SER A 53 -1.50 -16.43 3.22
C SER A 53 -0.05 -16.86 3.05
N VAL A 54 0.56 -16.54 1.90
CA VAL A 54 1.98 -16.85 1.66
C VAL A 54 2.88 -16.16 2.68
N TYR A 55 2.58 -14.90 3.04
CA TYR A 55 3.32 -14.14 4.05
C TYR A 55 3.30 -14.84 5.41
N LEU A 56 2.14 -15.30 5.87
CA LEU A 56 2.02 -16.03 7.14
C LEU A 56 2.68 -17.41 7.11
N VAL A 57 2.51 -18.15 6.01
CA VAL A 57 3.05 -19.50 5.87
C VAL A 57 4.58 -19.50 5.71
N ALA A 58 5.17 -18.45 5.12
CA ALA A 58 6.61 -18.37 4.89
C ALA A 58 7.43 -18.51 6.18
N ASP A 59 7.06 -17.77 7.22
CA ASP A 59 7.76 -17.81 8.51
C ASP A 59 7.51 -19.13 9.24
N TRP A 60 6.29 -19.66 9.15
CA TRP A 60 5.93 -20.94 9.77
C TRP A 60 6.69 -22.10 9.12
N ALA A 61 6.77 -22.14 7.79
CA ALA A 61 7.43 -23.20 7.05
C ALA A 61 8.92 -23.33 7.41
N ALA A 62 9.62 -22.19 7.55
CA ALA A 62 11.03 -22.20 7.90
C ALA A 62 11.26 -22.66 9.36
N ASN A 63 10.44 -22.21 10.30
CA ASN A 63 10.51 -22.69 11.69
C ASN A 63 10.21 -24.18 11.82
N PHE A 64 9.17 -24.66 11.11
CA PHE A 64 8.81 -26.07 11.08
C PHE A 64 9.95 -26.93 10.49
N ALA A 65 10.64 -26.43 9.47
CA ALA A 65 11.78 -27.12 8.87
C ALA A 65 12.96 -27.27 9.85
N VAL A 66 13.29 -26.21 10.60
CA VAL A 66 14.33 -26.28 11.65
C VAL A 66 13.97 -27.34 12.69
N GLY A 67 12.70 -27.41 13.10
CA GLY A 67 12.22 -28.42 14.04
C GLY A 67 12.40 -29.85 13.53
N LEU A 68 11.99 -30.13 12.28
CA LEU A 68 12.18 -31.45 11.65
C LEU A 68 13.66 -31.83 11.50
N ILE A 69 14.52 -30.86 11.16
CA ILE A 69 15.97 -31.10 11.07
C ILE A 69 16.52 -31.48 12.45
N SER A 70 16.14 -30.75 13.50
CA SER A 70 16.57 -31.04 14.87
C SER A 70 16.14 -32.42 15.35
N ASP A 71 14.92 -32.85 15.03
CA ASP A 71 14.40 -34.17 15.40
C ASP A 71 15.13 -35.29 14.66
N SER A 72 15.33 -35.13 13.35
CA SER A 72 16.03 -36.12 12.51
C SER A 72 17.49 -36.35 12.91
N GLN A 73 18.16 -35.33 13.48
CA GLN A 73 19.52 -35.45 13.97
C GLN A 73 19.60 -36.18 15.33
N ARG A 74 18.58 -36.01 16.17
CA ARG A 74 18.47 -36.71 17.46
C ARG A 74 18.35 -38.22 17.27
N ASP A 75 17.43 -38.65 16.39
CA ASP A 75 17.23 -40.07 16.07
C ASP A 75 18.48 -40.73 15.49
N THR A 76 19.29 -39.97 14.75
CA THR A 76 20.53 -40.48 14.16
C THR A 76 21.59 -40.73 15.24
N HIS A 77 21.71 -39.85 16.23
CA HIS A 77 22.69 -39.99 17.32
C HIS A 77 22.36 -41.18 18.26
N ASP A 78 21.08 -41.41 18.56
CA ASP A 78 20.65 -42.52 19.42
C ASP A 78 20.87 -43.90 18.75
N ASN A 79 20.71 -43.97 17.43
CA ASN A 79 20.92 -45.21 16.66
C ASN A 79 22.39 -45.50 16.33
N GLN A 80 23.26 -44.47 16.32
CA GLN A 80 24.69 -44.62 16.01
C GLN A 80 25.47 -45.41 17.10
N CYS A 81 24.90 -45.56 18.29
CA CYS A 81 25.41 -46.47 19.33
C CYS A 81 25.27 -47.97 18.98
N ASN A 82 24.48 -48.34 17.95
CA ASN A 82 24.13 -49.74 17.68
C ASN A 82 24.53 -50.29 16.30
N SER A 83 25.03 -49.48 15.34
CA SER A 83 25.50 -50.01 14.06
C SER A 83 26.69 -49.26 13.46
N SER A 84 27.69 -50.03 13.05
CA SER A 84 28.90 -49.55 12.41
C SER A 84 28.74 -49.51 10.88
N ARG A 85 28.90 -48.29 10.34
CA ARG A 85 29.08 -47.88 8.93
C ARG A 85 27.77 -47.61 8.14
N ASP A 86 27.74 -46.41 7.55
CA ASP A 86 26.78 -45.84 6.58
C ASP A 86 25.67 -44.84 6.99
N PRO A 87 25.34 -44.53 8.27
CA PRO A 87 24.35 -43.47 8.58
C PRO A 87 24.93 -42.04 8.71
N ALA A 88 26.26 -41.90 8.74
CA ALA A 88 26.90 -40.65 9.16
C ALA A 88 26.81 -39.53 8.10
N GLU A 89 26.83 -39.85 6.80
CA GLU A 89 26.98 -38.84 5.74
C GLU A 89 25.69 -38.07 5.40
N LYS A 90 24.52 -38.71 5.56
CA LYS A 90 23.21 -38.07 5.41
C LYS A 90 22.96 -36.99 6.48
N SER A 91 23.49 -37.18 7.68
CA SER A 91 23.37 -36.24 8.80
C SER A 91 24.14 -34.93 8.56
N TYR A 92 25.25 -34.98 7.82
CA TYR A 92 26.12 -33.81 7.63
C TYR A 92 25.53 -32.72 6.73
N LEU A 93 24.84 -33.09 5.66
CA LEU A 93 24.20 -32.08 4.80
C LEU A 93 22.94 -31.50 5.46
N LEU A 94 22.25 -32.28 6.28
CA LEU A 94 21.12 -31.81 7.08
C LEU A 94 21.54 -30.68 8.05
N ALA A 95 22.75 -30.72 8.61
CA ALA A 95 23.29 -29.65 9.44
C ALA A 95 23.66 -28.37 8.65
N PHE A 96 23.78 -28.45 7.33
CA PHE A 96 24.10 -27.32 6.46
C PHE A 96 22.87 -26.49 6.05
N TRP A 97 21.66 -27.04 6.14
CA TRP A 97 20.43 -26.38 5.71
C TRP A 97 19.82 -25.33 6.68
N PRO A 98 19.97 -25.42 8.02
CA PRO A 98 19.41 -24.41 8.94
C PRO A 98 19.85 -22.97 8.67
N PRO A 99 21.12 -22.68 8.30
CA PRO A 99 21.51 -21.33 7.88
C PRO A 99 20.75 -20.78 6.65
N PHE A 100 20.33 -21.64 5.70
CA PHE A 100 19.48 -21.22 4.59
C PHE A 100 18.08 -20.86 5.06
N LEU A 101 17.54 -21.60 6.04
CA LEU A 101 16.24 -21.28 6.65
C LEU A 101 16.30 -19.96 7.44
N LEU A 102 17.43 -19.69 8.12
CA LEU A 102 17.69 -18.41 8.77
C LEU A 102 17.73 -17.27 7.73
N LEU A 103 18.38 -17.49 6.59
CA LEU A 103 18.37 -16.56 5.45
C LEU A 103 16.96 -16.30 4.94
N HIS A 104 16.14 -17.35 4.81
CA HIS A 104 14.74 -17.21 4.41
C HIS A 104 13.95 -16.39 5.44
N LEU A 105 14.16 -16.58 6.73
CA LEU A 105 13.42 -15.80 7.73
C LEU A 105 13.77 -14.32 7.78
N GLY A 106 14.90 -13.94 7.19
CA GLY A 106 15.18 -12.55 6.83
C GLY A 106 14.13 -11.92 5.91
N GLY A 107 13.34 -12.73 5.19
CA GLY A 107 12.23 -12.29 4.34
C GLY A 107 12.67 -11.48 3.11
N PRO A 108 11.79 -11.32 2.12
CA PRO A 108 12.06 -10.45 0.98
C PRO A 108 12.02 -8.97 1.37
N ASP A 109 12.60 -8.11 0.54
CA ASP A 109 12.65 -6.67 0.84
C ASP A 109 11.36 -5.94 0.48
N THR A 110 10.54 -6.55 -0.37
CA THR A 110 9.28 -6.00 -0.89
C THR A 110 8.16 -5.99 0.14
N ILE A 111 8.28 -6.78 1.21
CA ILE A 111 7.30 -6.85 2.29
C ILE A 111 7.97 -7.23 3.61
N THR A 112 7.92 -6.34 4.59
CA THR A 112 8.32 -6.60 5.98
C THR A 112 7.13 -6.84 6.87
N ALA A 113 6.06 -6.08 6.64
CA ALA A 113 4.82 -6.09 7.39
C ALA A 113 3.63 -6.13 6.43
N PHE A 114 2.61 -6.91 6.79
CA PHE A 114 1.37 -6.93 6.03
C PHE A 114 0.43 -5.80 6.48
N ALA A 115 0.34 -5.58 7.80
CA ALA A 115 -0.40 -4.49 8.45
C ALA A 115 0.53 -3.65 9.35
N LEU A 116 0.11 -2.45 9.74
CA LEU A 116 0.93 -1.61 10.64
C LEU A 116 1.13 -2.27 12.01
N GLU A 117 0.16 -3.04 12.48
CA GLU A 117 0.23 -3.80 13.71
C GLU A 117 1.35 -4.85 13.72
N ASP A 118 1.75 -5.34 12.53
CA ASP A 118 2.88 -6.27 12.44
C ASP A 118 4.21 -5.58 12.78
N ASN A 119 4.33 -4.27 12.56
CA ASN A 119 5.54 -3.50 12.93
C ASN A 119 5.70 -3.43 14.46
N GLU A 120 4.61 -3.34 15.21
CA GLU A 120 4.63 -3.32 16.68
C GLU A 120 5.10 -4.67 17.26
N LEU A 121 4.95 -5.75 16.51
CA LEU A 121 5.39 -7.10 16.90
C LEU A 121 6.90 -7.34 16.67
N TRP A 122 7.71 -6.31 16.42
CA TRP A 122 9.15 -6.44 16.17
C TRP A 122 9.89 -7.18 17.29
N LEU A 123 9.46 -7.05 18.56
CA LEU A 123 10.07 -7.75 19.70
C LEU A 123 9.87 -9.27 19.59
N ARG A 124 8.72 -9.73 19.06
CA ARG A 124 8.47 -11.15 18.78
C ARG A 124 9.43 -11.67 17.70
N HIS A 125 9.67 -10.87 16.66
CA HIS A 125 10.63 -11.22 15.62
C HIS A 125 12.07 -11.22 16.14
N LEU A 126 12.43 -10.30 17.05
CA LEU A 126 13.74 -10.32 17.73
C LEU A 126 13.91 -11.58 18.59
N LEU A 127 12.89 -11.94 19.37
CA LEU A 127 12.92 -13.15 20.18
C LEU A 127 13.02 -14.40 19.29
N GLY A 128 12.27 -14.42 18.18
CA GLY A 128 12.37 -15.45 17.15
C GLY A 128 13.80 -15.59 16.60
N LEU A 129 14.43 -14.48 16.23
CA LEU A 129 15.83 -14.44 15.80
C LEU A 129 16.77 -15.06 16.84
N VAL A 130 16.63 -14.71 18.12
CA VAL A 130 17.48 -15.27 19.18
C VAL A 130 17.33 -16.78 19.26
N PHE A 131 16.10 -17.31 19.31
CA PHE A 131 15.87 -18.75 19.35
C PHE A 131 16.41 -19.46 18.10
N GLN A 132 16.29 -18.83 16.95
CA GLN A 132 16.78 -19.39 15.69
C GLN A 132 18.30 -19.41 15.59
N VAL A 133 18.96 -18.34 16.02
CA VAL A 133 20.43 -18.25 16.13
C VAL A 133 20.91 -19.34 17.07
N VAL A 134 20.27 -19.50 18.24
CA VAL A 134 20.59 -20.57 19.20
C VAL A 134 20.37 -21.95 18.59
N ALA A 135 19.24 -22.20 17.92
CA ALA A 135 18.94 -23.47 17.29
C ALA A 135 19.94 -23.81 16.16
N ALA A 136 20.27 -22.85 15.31
CA ALA A 136 21.25 -23.02 14.25
C ALA A 136 22.67 -23.26 14.80
N VAL A 137 23.06 -22.54 15.87
CA VAL A 137 24.32 -22.80 16.57
C VAL A 137 24.30 -24.19 17.23
N TYR A 138 23.21 -24.59 17.87
CA TYR A 138 23.07 -25.90 18.48
C TYR A 138 23.26 -27.02 17.46
N VAL A 139 22.54 -26.96 16.33
CA VAL A 139 22.68 -27.90 15.22
C VAL A 139 24.11 -27.89 14.67
N PHE A 140 24.73 -26.72 14.56
CA PHE A 140 26.11 -26.59 14.12
C PHE A 140 27.10 -27.23 15.11
N LEU A 141 26.96 -27.00 16.42
CA LEU A 141 27.80 -27.57 17.47
C LEU A 141 27.66 -29.10 17.52
N GLN A 142 26.46 -29.64 17.29
CA GLN A 142 26.25 -31.09 17.20
C GLN A 142 26.98 -31.70 15.99
N SER A 143 27.22 -30.92 14.94
CA SER A 143 27.93 -31.33 13.72
C SER A 143 29.45 -31.09 13.73
N LEU A 144 30.03 -30.59 14.84
CA LEU A 144 31.44 -30.21 14.97
C LEU A 144 32.52 -31.27 14.64
N PRO A 145 32.27 -32.59 14.55
CA PRO A 145 33.32 -33.52 14.11
C PRO A 145 33.79 -33.37 12.64
N GLN A 146 33.25 -32.46 11.82
CA GLN A 146 33.52 -32.40 10.37
C GLN A 146 33.99 -31.02 9.88
N THR A 147 35.31 -30.84 9.70
CA THR A 147 35.92 -29.56 9.24
C THR A 147 35.53 -29.14 7.81
N LYS A 148 35.00 -30.06 6.97
CA LYS A 148 34.82 -29.83 5.53
C LYS A 148 33.68 -28.86 5.18
N LEU A 149 32.59 -28.86 5.93
CA LEU A 149 31.42 -27.99 5.69
C LEU A 149 31.36 -26.79 6.64
N ALA A 150 32.27 -26.70 7.63
CA ALA A 150 32.25 -25.66 8.65
C ALA A 150 32.34 -24.25 8.06
N ILE A 151 33.25 -24.01 7.11
CA ILE A 151 33.44 -22.69 6.49
C ILE A 151 32.20 -22.25 5.68
N PRO A 152 31.67 -23.04 4.72
CA PRO A 152 30.42 -22.71 4.03
C PRO A 152 29.26 -22.42 4.98
N THR A 153 29.13 -23.23 6.05
CA THR A 153 28.04 -23.12 7.03
C THR A 153 28.15 -21.82 7.82
N LEU A 154 29.34 -21.46 8.29
CA LEU A 154 29.58 -20.22 9.02
C LEU A 154 29.29 -18.98 8.16
N LEU A 155 29.69 -19.00 6.88
CA LEU A 155 29.40 -17.93 5.93
C LEU A 155 27.89 -17.79 5.69
N MET A 156 27.17 -18.89 5.49
CA MET A 156 25.71 -18.85 5.35
C MET A 156 25.01 -18.39 6.63
N PHE A 157 25.52 -18.80 7.78
CA PHE A 157 24.98 -18.40 9.08
C PHE A 157 25.15 -16.90 9.31
N LEU A 158 26.32 -16.35 8.96
CA LEU A 158 26.58 -14.91 8.99
C LEU A 158 25.60 -14.16 8.08
N ALA A 159 25.44 -14.61 6.83
CA ALA A 159 24.50 -13.99 5.88
C ALA A 159 23.04 -14.05 6.37
N GLY A 160 22.61 -15.21 6.89
CA GLY A 160 21.27 -15.40 7.44
C GLY A 160 20.99 -14.49 8.64
N THR A 161 21.95 -14.40 9.56
CA THR A 161 21.85 -13.52 10.74
C THR A 161 21.74 -12.06 10.32
N ILE A 162 22.55 -11.62 9.34
CA ILE A 162 22.48 -10.24 8.81
C ILE A 162 21.09 -9.94 8.23
N LYS A 163 20.56 -10.79 7.34
CA LYS A 163 19.25 -10.53 6.71
C LYS A 163 18.09 -10.53 7.71
N TYR A 164 18.15 -11.39 8.72
CA TYR A 164 17.14 -11.40 9.77
C TYR A 164 17.25 -10.14 10.64
N LEU A 165 18.46 -9.73 11.04
CA LEU A 165 18.66 -8.46 11.74
C LEU A 165 18.16 -7.26 10.93
N GLU A 166 18.37 -7.24 9.62
CA GLU A 166 17.81 -6.21 8.73
C GLU A 166 16.28 -6.15 8.80
N ARG A 167 15.61 -7.30 8.76
CA ARG A 167 14.14 -7.37 8.91
C ARG A 167 13.68 -6.85 10.27
N THR A 168 14.30 -7.32 11.36
CA THR A 168 13.93 -6.89 12.72
C THR A 168 14.15 -5.40 12.91
N ARG A 169 15.24 -4.85 12.36
CA ARG A 169 15.51 -3.40 12.39
C ARG A 169 14.51 -2.61 11.55
N ALA A 170 14.06 -3.15 10.41
CA ALA A 170 13.05 -2.50 9.58
C ALA A 170 11.71 -2.40 10.31
N LEU A 171 11.27 -3.49 10.95
CA LEU A 171 10.07 -3.50 11.78
C LEU A 171 10.19 -2.53 12.96
N TYR A 172 11.35 -2.51 13.63
CA TYR A 172 11.61 -1.59 14.73
C TYR A 172 11.51 -0.12 14.30
N LEU A 173 12.13 0.28 13.18
CA LEU A 173 12.08 1.65 12.68
C LEU A 173 10.68 2.05 12.18
N ALA A 174 9.91 1.07 11.67
CA ALA A 174 8.56 1.29 11.17
C ALA A 174 7.47 1.19 12.26
N SER A 175 7.81 0.81 13.49
CA SER A 175 6.88 0.88 14.64
C SER A 175 6.51 2.33 14.91
N LEU A 176 5.23 2.60 15.21
CA LEU A 176 4.69 3.96 15.28
C LEU A 176 5.40 4.82 16.32
N ASP A 177 5.71 4.25 17.49
CA ASP A 177 6.41 4.96 18.56
C ASP A 177 7.82 5.36 18.15
N ARG A 178 8.59 4.44 17.54
CA ARG A 178 9.96 4.74 17.08
C ARG A 178 10.00 5.62 15.85
N PHE A 179 9.04 5.44 14.95
CA PHE A 179 8.84 6.30 13.80
C PHE A 179 8.57 7.73 14.28
N ARG A 180 7.72 7.91 15.30
CA ARG A 180 7.49 9.20 15.97
C ARG A 180 8.76 9.76 16.61
N ASP A 181 9.44 8.98 17.45
CA ASP A 181 10.68 9.39 18.13
C ASP A 181 11.73 9.91 17.13
N SER A 182 11.84 9.26 15.96
CA SER A 182 12.79 9.65 14.92
C SER A 182 12.51 11.01 14.27
N MET A 183 11.30 11.54 14.43
CA MET A 183 10.87 12.84 13.89
C MET A 183 10.84 13.94 14.92
N LEU A 184 10.82 13.60 16.21
CA LEU A 184 10.84 14.59 17.28
C LEU A 184 12.19 15.31 17.27
N LYS A 185 12.15 16.63 17.13
CA LYS A 185 13.31 17.49 17.36
C LYS A 185 13.65 17.47 18.85
N GLU A 186 14.89 17.80 19.19
CA GLU A 186 15.29 17.98 20.59
C GLU A 186 14.31 18.93 21.28
N PRO A 187 13.85 18.61 22.50
CA PRO A 187 12.88 19.43 23.20
C PRO A 187 13.47 20.83 23.40
N ASP A 188 12.97 21.80 22.64
CA ASP A 188 13.24 23.20 22.87
C ASP A 188 12.26 23.65 23.98
N PRO A 189 12.75 23.97 25.20
CA PRO A 189 11.90 24.51 26.26
C PRO A 189 11.28 25.87 25.88
N GLY A 190 11.62 26.40 24.71
CA GLY A 190 11.18 27.69 24.21
C GLY A 190 11.89 28.84 24.94
N PRO A 191 11.58 30.08 24.57
CA PRO A 191 12.05 31.24 25.30
C PRO A 191 11.60 31.14 26.76
N ASN A 192 12.51 31.38 27.71
CA ASN A 192 12.15 31.47 29.13
C ASN A 192 11.34 32.76 29.36
N TYR A 193 10.03 32.68 29.15
CA TYR A 193 9.11 33.80 29.28
C TYR A 193 9.17 34.43 30.68
N ALA A 194 9.34 33.63 31.73
CA ALA A 194 9.48 34.15 33.09
C ALA A 194 10.67 35.12 33.20
N LYS A 195 11.85 34.69 32.73
CA LYS A 195 13.05 35.54 32.68
C LYS A 195 12.85 36.78 31.80
N LEU A 196 12.20 36.62 30.65
CA LEU A 196 11.93 37.73 29.74
C LEU A 196 10.96 38.76 30.37
N MET A 197 9.94 38.30 31.08
CA MET A 197 8.99 39.16 31.78
C MET A 197 9.64 39.86 32.98
N ASP A 198 10.54 39.19 33.70
CA ASP A 198 11.34 39.79 34.77
C ASP A 198 12.30 40.88 34.22
N ASP A 199 12.95 40.61 33.08
CA ASP A 199 13.79 41.60 32.38
C ASP A 199 12.97 42.80 31.88
N ILE A 200 11.72 42.59 31.45
CA ILE A 200 10.82 43.68 31.06
C ILE A 200 10.39 44.48 32.29
N ALA A 201 10.05 43.81 33.40
CA ALA A 201 9.64 44.46 34.64
C ALA A 201 10.76 45.35 35.21
N SER A 202 11.99 44.84 35.29
CA SER A 202 13.15 45.60 35.75
C SER A 202 13.47 46.80 34.86
N LYS A 203 13.37 46.67 33.54
CA LYS A 203 13.57 47.79 32.61
C LYS A 203 12.48 48.86 32.72
N LYS A 204 11.24 48.44 32.98
CA LYS A 204 10.13 49.36 33.22
C LYS A 204 10.30 50.13 34.54
N GLU A 205 10.76 49.46 35.58
CA GLU A 205 11.09 50.08 36.88
C GLU A 205 12.26 51.08 36.75
N ALA A 206 13.22 50.78 35.88
CA ALA A 206 14.34 51.68 35.53
C ALA A 206 13.96 52.83 34.58
N ASN A 207 12.67 53.01 34.22
CA ASN A 207 12.19 54.00 33.25
C ASN A 207 12.87 53.93 31.87
N LEU A 208 13.32 52.73 31.44
CA LEU A 208 13.89 52.52 30.12
C LEU A 208 12.77 52.31 29.09
N PRO A 209 12.91 52.82 27.85
CA PRO A 209 11.94 52.56 26.79
C PRO A 209 11.97 51.07 26.40
N THR A 210 10.90 50.36 26.72
CA THR A 210 10.73 48.93 26.37
C THR A 210 9.65 48.76 25.31
N MET A 211 9.99 48.13 24.19
CA MET A 211 9.03 47.74 23.15
C MET A 211 9.07 46.22 22.98
N ILE A 212 7.91 45.57 23.10
CA ILE A 212 7.77 44.15 22.80
C ILE A 212 7.54 44.01 21.30
N ILE A 213 8.53 43.48 20.59
CA ILE A 213 8.39 43.13 19.18
C ILE A 213 7.99 41.66 19.12
N LEU A 214 6.74 41.38 18.79
CA LEU A 214 6.32 40.05 18.38
C LEU A 214 6.96 39.77 17.02
N ARG A 215 8.13 39.12 17.03
CA ARG A 215 8.69 38.56 15.81
C ARG A 215 7.80 37.37 15.46
N GLY A 216 7.04 37.47 14.36
CA GLY A 216 6.38 36.31 13.79
C GLY A 216 7.41 35.20 13.54
N GLU A 217 6.97 33.96 13.57
CA GLU A 217 7.79 32.78 13.31
C GLU A 217 8.38 32.89 11.87
N HIS A 218 9.51 33.56 11.72
CA HIS A 218 10.22 33.67 10.45
C HIS A 218 11.74 33.61 10.61
N SER A 219 12.25 32.56 9.98
CA SER A 219 13.49 32.42 9.19
C SER A 219 14.90 32.44 9.79
N ASP A 220 15.17 32.71 11.07
CA ASP A 220 16.59 32.80 11.52
C ASP A 220 17.07 31.84 12.63
N ASP A 221 16.22 31.05 13.28
CA ASP A 221 16.69 30.14 14.34
C ASP A 221 17.16 28.78 13.81
N LYS A 222 18.36 28.79 13.23
CA LYS A 222 19.31 27.70 13.43
C LYS A 222 20.26 28.10 14.57
N PRO A 223 20.60 27.19 15.50
CA PRO A 223 21.53 27.53 16.57
C PRO A 223 22.89 27.90 15.96
N LYS A 224 23.39 29.10 16.29
CA LYS A 224 24.72 29.58 15.90
C LYS A 224 25.81 28.63 16.44
N PRO A 225 26.69 28.05 15.60
CA PRO A 225 28.01 27.65 16.05
C PRO A 225 28.93 28.88 16.03
N SER A 226 29.66 29.08 17.12
CA SER A 226 30.73 30.06 17.20
C SER A 226 31.83 29.77 16.16
N THR A 227 32.10 30.78 15.32
CA THR A 227 33.39 31.09 14.67
C THR A 227 34.00 30.03 13.74
N ILE A 228 33.80 30.19 12.42
CA ILE A 228 34.80 30.40 11.35
C ILE A 228 34.10 30.31 9.96
N VAL A 229 34.31 31.38 9.19
CA VAL A 229 34.13 31.61 7.74
C VAL A 229 33.73 30.40 6.86
N GLU A 230 32.58 30.48 6.18
CA GLU A 230 32.42 30.34 4.70
C GLU A 230 30.93 30.40 4.26
N HIS A 231 30.72 30.87 3.03
CA HIS A 231 29.46 31.31 2.41
C HIS A 231 28.20 30.47 2.65
N SER A 232 27.16 31.15 3.16
CA SER A 232 25.80 30.66 3.37
C SER A 232 25.03 30.44 2.06
N GLY A 233 24.83 29.18 1.69
CA GLY A 233 23.78 28.74 0.78
C GLY A 233 22.47 28.54 1.52
N GLU A 234 21.52 29.45 1.30
CA GLU A 234 20.13 29.33 1.75
C GLU A 234 19.45 28.17 0.98
N LYS A 235 18.65 27.33 1.65
CA LYS A 235 17.87 26.29 0.97
C LYS A 235 16.84 27.01 0.08
N PRO A 236 16.78 26.77 -1.23
CA PRO A 236 15.74 27.39 -2.05
C PRO A 236 14.37 26.79 -1.69
N ASN A 237 13.40 27.64 -1.35
CA ASN A 237 12.01 27.23 -1.13
C ASN A 237 11.44 26.62 -2.43
N PRO A 238 10.66 25.52 -2.37
CA PRO A 238 10.05 24.90 -3.55
C PRO A 238 9.20 25.88 -4.36
N SER A 239 8.52 26.81 -3.68
CA SER A 239 7.72 27.88 -4.30
C SER A 239 8.57 28.86 -5.13
N THR A 240 9.81 29.13 -4.71
CA THR A 240 10.78 29.97 -5.43
C THR A 240 11.45 29.23 -6.59
N ILE A 241 11.58 27.90 -6.50
CA ILE A 241 12.06 27.06 -7.61
C ILE A 241 11.06 27.05 -8.76
N VAL A 242 9.74 27.03 -8.50
CA VAL A 242 8.72 27.12 -9.56
C VAL A 242 8.79 28.46 -10.31
N GLU A 243 9.18 29.55 -9.66
CA GLU A 243 9.36 30.86 -10.30
C GLU A 243 10.69 31.00 -11.07
N HIS A 244 11.81 30.48 -10.54
CA HIS A 244 13.10 30.50 -11.24
C HIS A 244 13.27 29.40 -12.30
N SER A 245 12.41 28.38 -12.32
CA SER A 245 12.45 27.31 -13.33
C SER A 245 11.73 27.66 -14.63
N GLY A 246 11.21 28.89 -14.77
CA GLY A 246 10.72 29.43 -16.04
C GLY A 246 11.75 29.40 -17.19
N GLU A 247 13.04 29.20 -16.91
CA GLU A 247 14.08 28.99 -17.94
C GLU A 247 14.32 27.51 -18.33
N ASN A 248 13.84 26.53 -17.55
CA ASN A 248 14.07 25.09 -17.81
C ASN A 248 12.81 24.21 -17.75
N SER A 249 11.62 24.78 -17.56
CA SER A 249 10.36 24.11 -17.86
C SER A 249 10.30 23.84 -19.37
N ASN A 250 9.85 22.65 -19.78
CA ASN A 250 9.35 22.48 -21.14
C ASN A 250 8.33 23.59 -21.42
N ARG A 251 8.22 24.04 -22.67
CA ARG A 251 7.37 25.16 -23.14
C ARG A 251 5.87 25.07 -22.76
N ASP A 252 5.46 23.98 -22.09
CA ASP A 252 4.09 23.61 -21.73
C ASP A 252 3.76 23.72 -20.23
N GLY A 253 4.68 24.18 -19.36
CA GLY A 253 4.41 24.37 -17.93
C GLY A 253 4.22 23.09 -17.08
N ARG A 254 4.53 21.91 -17.62
CA ARG A 254 4.39 20.60 -16.92
C ARG A 254 5.65 20.21 -16.13
N LEU A 255 5.46 19.57 -14.98
CA LEU A 255 6.57 19.04 -14.17
C LEU A 255 7.27 17.85 -14.84
N ASN A 256 8.60 17.89 -14.85
CA ASN A 256 9.42 16.75 -15.26
C ASN A 256 9.32 15.61 -14.23
N ASP A 257 9.38 14.34 -14.65
CA ASP A 257 9.30 13.16 -13.77
C ASP A 257 10.31 13.22 -12.60
N VAL A 258 11.51 13.74 -12.89
CA VAL A 258 12.57 14.00 -11.91
C VAL A 258 12.13 14.99 -10.83
N GLN A 259 11.50 16.09 -11.23
CA GLN A 259 11.05 17.13 -10.31
C GLN A 259 9.89 16.62 -9.46
N VAL A 260 8.98 15.83 -10.04
CA VAL A 260 7.89 15.19 -9.31
C VAL A 260 8.42 14.35 -8.16
N VAL A 261 9.43 13.49 -8.39
CA VAL A 261 9.99 12.67 -7.31
C VAL A 261 10.70 13.52 -6.24
N HIS A 262 11.39 14.58 -6.64
CA HIS A 262 12.04 15.49 -5.70
C HIS A 262 11.02 16.20 -4.79
N TYR A 263 9.96 16.79 -5.36
CA TYR A 263 8.92 17.44 -4.57
C TYR A 263 8.13 16.44 -3.72
N ALA A 264 7.82 15.26 -4.27
CA ALA A 264 7.16 14.20 -3.52
C ALA A 264 7.97 13.73 -2.30
N TYR A 265 9.31 13.65 -2.42
CA TYR A 265 10.17 13.32 -1.28
C TYR A 265 10.18 14.42 -0.22
N HIS A 266 10.21 15.68 -0.64
CA HIS A 266 10.10 16.83 0.26
C HIS A 266 8.79 16.84 1.04
N PHE A 267 7.65 16.68 0.35
CA PHE A 267 6.35 16.59 1.02
C PHE A 267 6.18 15.32 1.83
N PHE A 268 6.77 14.20 1.42
CA PHE A 268 6.83 13.00 2.25
C PHE A 268 7.50 13.28 3.60
N GLU A 269 8.62 14.00 3.64
CA GLU A 269 9.32 14.34 4.88
C GLU A 269 8.48 15.22 5.82
N ILE A 270 7.62 16.08 5.26
CA ILE A 270 6.67 16.92 6.00
C ILE A 270 5.47 16.07 6.48
N PHE A 271 4.80 15.38 5.57
CA PHE A 271 3.52 14.72 5.78
C PHE A 271 3.62 13.38 6.51
N LYS A 272 4.78 12.73 6.53
CA LYS A 272 4.99 11.51 7.35
C LYS A 272 4.74 11.74 8.85
N GLY A 273 4.87 12.98 9.34
CA GLY A 273 4.53 13.35 10.72
C GLY A 273 3.04 13.18 11.04
N LEU A 274 2.15 13.33 10.06
CA LEU A 274 0.71 13.13 10.27
C LEU A 274 0.35 11.70 10.68
N ILE A 275 1.12 10.73 10.22
CA ILE A 275 0.88 9.30 10.50
C ILE A 275 1.02 9.00 11.99
N VAL A 276 1.82 9.82 12.69
CA VAL A 276 2.12 9.72 14.12
C VAL A 276 1.53 10.89 14.91
N ASP A 277 0.47 11.50 14.37
CA ASP A 277 -0.30 12.59 15.00
C ASP A 277 0.56 13.83 15.35
N LEU A 278 1.64 14.10 14.60
CA LEU A 278 2.43 15.32 14.74
C LEU A 278 1.73 16.48 14.01
N ILE A 279 1.67 17.64 14.68
CA ILE A 279 1.08 18.86 14.15
C ILE A 279 2.11 19.58 13.27
N PHE A 280 1.69 20.03 12.09
CA PHE A 280 2.52 20.85 11.20
C PHE A 280 2.88 22.19 11.80
N SER A 281 4.06 22.70 11.46
CA SER A 281 4.31 24.13 11.60
C SER A 281 3.43 24.94 10.64
N PHE A 282 3.11 26.19 11.00
CA PHE A 282 2.38 27.09 10.10
C PHE A 282 3.11 27.29 8.76
N GLN A 283 4.45 27.26 8.78
CA GLN A 283 5.28 27.42 7.58
C GLN A 283 5.11 26.24 6.60
N GLU A 284 5.26 25.00 7.07
CA GLU A 284 5.09 23.80 6.23
C GLU A 284 3.69 23.72 5.61
N ARG A 285 2.68 24.19 6.36
CA ARG A 285 1.30 24.25 5.89
C ARG A 285 1.10 25.32 4.81
N ASN A 286 1.71 26.48 4.95
CA ASN A 286 1.63 27.54 3.95
C ASN A 286 2.40 27.17 2.67
N GLU A 287 3.59 26.61 2.83
CA GLU A 287 4.43 26.13 1.73
C GLU A 287 3.72 25.06 0.88
N SER A 288 3.10 24.06 1.52
CA SER A 288 2.33 23.04 0.80
C SER A 288 1.13 23.65 0.07
N ARG A 289 0.41 24.58 0.70
CA ARG A 289 -0.74 25.25 0.06
C ARG A 289 -0.32 26.03 -1.19
N GLU A 290 0.71 26.86 -1.09
CA GLU A 290 1.22 27.64 -2.22
C GLU A 290 1.68 26.76 -3.37
N PHE A 291 2.36 25.66 -3.05
CA PHE A 291 2.82 24.69 -4.04
C PHE A 291 1.66 24.04 -4.80
N PHE A 292 0.70 23.44 -4.08
CA PHE A 292 -0.45 22.77 -4.71
C PHE A 292 -1.40 23.75 -5.41
N HIS A 293 -1.47 25.00 -4.98
CA HIS A 293 -2.29 26.02 -5.65
C HIS A 293 -1.76 26.37 -7.05
N LYS A 294 -0.43 26.31 -7.26
CA LYS A 294 0.21 26.60 -8.56
C LYS A 294 0.18 25.40 -9.52
N LEU A 295 -0.17 24.20 -9.07
CA LEU A 295 -0.13 22.97 -9.87
C LEU A 295 -1.42 22.69 -10.65
N SER A 296 -1.25 22.02 -11.79
CA SER A 296 -2.36 21.35 -12.49
C SER A 296 -2.83 20.13 -11.71
N ALA A 297 -4.09 19.72 -11.89
CA ALA A 297 -4.63 18.53 -11.24
C ALA A 297 -3.80 17.27 -11.57
N GLU A 298 -3.39 17.11 -12.83
CA GLU A 298 -2.56 15.96 -13.24
C GLU A 298 -1.20 15.93 -12.52
N ASP A 299 -0.49 17.06 -12.46
CA ASP A 299 0.82 17.10 -11.81
C ASP A 299 0.70 16.97 -10.28
N ALA A 300 -0.37 17.50 -9.69
CA ALA A 300 -0.67 17.28 -8.27
C ALA A 300 -0.91 15.78 -7.96
N LEU A 301 -1.66 15.08 -8.81
CA LEU A 301 -1.85 13.63 -8.66
C LEU A 301 -0.53 12.88 -8.73
N ARG A 302 0.34 13.24 -9.69
CA ARG A 302 1.65 12.60 -9.85
C ARG A 302 2.53 12.79 -8.61
N VAL A 303 2.54 13.98 -8.02
CA VAL A 303 3.29 14.25 -6.78
C VAL A 303 2.73 13.40 -5.63
N ILE A 304 1.42 13.40 -5.42
CA ILE A 304 0.76 12.64 -4.35
C ILE A 304 0.95 11.12 -4.55
N GLU A 305 0.89 10.63 -5.77
CA GLU A 305 1.09 9.20 -6.09
C GLU A 305 2.47 8.71 -5.67
N VAL A 306 3.50 9.53 -5.91
CA VAL A 306 4.89 9.25 -5.53
C VAL A 306 5.10 9.42 -4.03
N GLU A 307 4.49 10.44 -3.42
CA GLU A 307 4.54 10.69 -1.98
C GLU A 307 3.95 9.52 -1.18
N LEU A 308 2.75 9.07 -1.56
CA LEU A 308 2.11 7.90 -0.96
C LEU A 308 2.98 6.65 -1.14
N ASN A 309 3.71 6.53 -2.25
CA ASN A 309 4.65 5.43 -2.46
C ASN A 309 5.81 5.48 -1.45
N PHE A 310 6.35 6.66 -1.14
CA PHE A 310 7.36 6.83 -0.09
C PHE A 310 6.84 6.43 1.29
N ILE A 311 5.63 6.89 1.65
CA ILE A 311 4.96 6.51 2.91
C ILE A 311 4.81 4.99 3.01
N TYR A 312 4.26 4.37 1.97
CA TYR A 312 4.09 2.92 1.94
C TYR A 312 5.42 2.18 2.10
N GLU A 313 6.45 2.60 1.36
CA GLU A 313 7.74 1.92 1.40
C GLU A 313 8.42 2.08 2.76
N ALA A 314 8.28 3.25 3.40
CA ALA A 314 8.79 3.49 4.74
C ALA A 314 8.17 2.58 5.81
N LEU A 315 6.87 2.30 5.72
CA LEU A 315 6.12 1.57 6.74
C LEU A 315 6.04 0.05 6.52
N TYR A 316 6.13 -0.41 5.28
CA TYR A 316 5.84 -1.81 4.94
C TYR A 316 6.97 -2.56 4.24
N THR A 317 8.10 -1.91 3.97
CA THR A 317 9.23 -2.54 3.27
C THR A 317 10.55 -2.28 4.02
N LYS A 318 11.64 -2.92 3.60
CA LYS A 318 12.96 -2.72 4.24
C LYS A 318 13.66 -1.42 3.86
N VAL A 319 13.03 -0.53 3.10
CA VAL A 319 13.68 0.61 2.42
C VAL A 319 14.48 1.50 3.38
N GLN A 320 13.97 1.76 4.59
CA GLN A 320 14.61 2.62 5.59
C GLN A 320 15.95 2.07 6.07
N VAL A 321 16.04 0.75 6.25
CA VAL A 321 17.29 0.09 6.66
C VAL A 321 18.24 0.01 5.48
N VAL A 322 17.71 -0.34 4.30
CA VAL A 322 18.46 -0.63 3.09
C VAL A 322 19.17 0.60 2.52
N HIS A 323 18.55 1.78 2.59
CA HIS A 323 19.15 3.04 2.14
C HIS A 323 20.11 3.68 3.16
N SER A 324 20.31 3.06 4.32
CA SER A 324 21.30 3.53 5.29
C SER A 324 22.72 3.09 4.90
N LYS A 325 23.75 3.84 5.32
CA LYS A 325 25.17 3.46 5.12
C LYS A 325 25.46 2.05 5.66
N PHE A 326 24.86 1.72 6.80
CA PHE A 326 24.96 0.39 7.40
C PHE A 326 24.29 -0.67 6.52
N GLY A 327 23.12 -0.39 5.96
CA GLY A 327 22.38 -1.29 5.06
C GLY A 327 23.13 -1.64 3.78
N TYR A 328 23.78 -0.66 3.15
CA TYR A 328 24.63 -0.93 1.98
C TYR A 328 25.80 -1.86 2.31
N CYS A 329 26.45 -1.64 3.44
CA CYS A 329 27.56 -2.48 3.91
C CYS A 329 27.08 -3.90 4.25
N SER A 330 25.98 -4.03 5.01
CA SER A 330 25.44 -5.32 5.42
C SER A 330 24.99 -6.17 4.22
N ARG A 331 24.40 -5.56 3.19
CA ARG A 331 24.06 -6.24 1.93
C ARG A 331 25.27 -6.75 1.17
N PHE A 332 26.31 -5.92 1.04
CA PHE A 332 27.54 -6.33 0.37
C PHE A 332 28.16 -7.53 1.09
N VAL A 333 28.26 -7.46 2.42
CA VAL A 333 28.79 -8.55 3.25
C VAL A 333 27.93 -9.80 3.13
N SER A 334 26.60 -9.69 3.22
CA SER A 334 25.68 -10.82 3.08
C SER A 334 25.79 -11.49 1.71
N PHE A 335 25.74 -10.71 0.62
CA PHE A 335 25.84 -11.23 -0.74
C PHE A 335 27.19 -11.90 -1.01
N ALA A 336 28.29 -11.22 -0.63
CA ALA A 336 29.64 -11.77 -0.74
C ALA A 336 29.79 -13.07 0.06
N SER A 337 29.17 -13.15 1.24
CA SER A 337 29.20 -14.35 2.08
C SER A 337 28.47 -15.54 1.43
N VAL A 338 27.29 -15.33 0.83
CA VAL A 338 26.56 -16.37 0.08
C VAL A 338 27.37 -16.85 -1.12
N VAL A 339 27.92 -15.93 -1.92
CA VAL A 339 28.75 -16.28 -3.08
C VAL A 339 30.01 -17.03 -2.66
N ALA A 340 30.70 -16.56 -1.62
CA ALA A 340 31.88 -17.23 -1.09
C ALA A 340 31.52 -18.65 -0.60
N SER A 341 30.41 -18.81 0.12
CA SER A 341 29.95 -20.13 0.58
C SER A 341 29.68 -21.09 -0.58
N LEU A 342 29.04 -20.61 -1.66
CA LEU A 342 28.84 -21.40 -2.89
C LEU A 342 30.18 -21.83 -3.51
N LEU A 343 31.15 -20.92 -3.61
CA LEU A 343 32.47 -21.23 -4.17
C LEU A 343 33.22 -22.26 -3.31
N PHE A 344 33.19 -22.12 -1.98
CA PHE A 344 33.77 -23.12 -1.08
C PHE A 344 33.08 -24.48 -1.22
N PHE A 345 31.74 -24.51 -1.27
CA PHE A 345 30.97 -25.74 -1.48
C PHE A 345 31.29 -26.40 -2.83
N TYR A 346 31.48 -25.61 -3.90
CA TYR A 346 31.81 -26.12 -5.22
C TYR A 346 33.24 -26.67 -5.33
N PHE A 347 34.24 -25.95 -4.82
CA PHE A 347 35.65 -26.28 -5.02
C PHE A 347 36.28 -27.16 -3.94
N LYS A 348 35.83 -27.05 -2.67
CA LYS A 348 36.51 -27.70 -1.53
C LYS A 348 35.76 -28.91 -0.98
N VAL A 349 34.47 -29.06 -1.26
CA VAL A 349 33.65 -30.17 -0.75
C VAL A 349 33.59 -31.29 -1.79
N LYS A 350 34.05 -32.50 -1.42
CA LYS A 350 33.91 -33.69 -2.27
C LYS A 350 32.46 -34.19 -2.22
N LYS A 351 31.86 -34.41 -3.39
CA LYS A 351 30.44 -34.78 -3.53
C LYS A 351 30.15 -36.28 -3.45
N SER A 352 31.18 -37.12 -3.53
CA SER A 352 31.07 -38.59 -3.66
C SER A 352 30.44 -39.31 -2.45
N GLY A 353 30.14 -38.60 -1.37
CA GLY A 353 29.51 -39.13 -0.14
C GLY A 353 28.15 -38.49 0.20
N PHE A 354 27.56 -37.69 -0.70
CA PHE A 354 26.24 -37.10 -0.47
C PHE A 354 25.21 -37.68 -1.44
N ASP A 355 23.95 -37.76 -1.00
CA ASP A 355 22.83 -38.08 -1.90
C ASP A 355 22.77 -37.02 -3.01
N GLU A 356 22.72 -37.47 -4.26
CA GLU A 356 22.66 -36.62 -5.44
C GLU A 356 21.49 -35.62 -5.35
N ILE A 357 20.35 -36.04 -4.80
CA ILE A 357 19.18 -35.17 -4.61
C ILE A 357 19.48 -34.03 -3.64
N ASP A 358 20.14 -34.34 -2.53
CA ASP A 358 20.46 -33.36 -1.49
C ASP A 358 21.50 -32.32 -1.99
N VAL A 359 22.44 -32.77 -2.82
CA VAL A 359 23.39 -31.88 -3.52
C VAL A 359 22.65 -30.96 -4.50
N VAL A 360 21.72 -31.49 -5.30
CA VAL A 360 20.91 -30.70 -6.23
C VAL A 360 20.09 -29.65 -5.49
N ILE A 361 19.42 -30.01 -4.40
CA ILE A 361 18.65 -29.07 -3.57
C ILE A 361 19.54 -27.97 -3.03
N THR A 362 20.73 -28.32 -2.53
CA THR A 362 21.68 -27.35 -1.99
C THR A 362 22.12 -26.34 -3.05
N TYR A 363 22.38 -26.78 -4.28
CA TYR A 363 22.64 -25.86 -5.40
C TYR A 363 21.42 -25.00 -5.74
N ALA A 364 20.21 -25.56 -5.68
CA ALA A 364 18.98 -24.81 -5.92
C ALA A 364 18.79 -23.69 -4.88
N LEU A 365 19.09 -23.97 -3.60
CA LEU A 365 19.05 -22.99 -2.51
C LEU A 365 20.07 -21.86 -2.71
N PHE A 366 21.29 -22.18 -3.13
CA PHE A 366 22.31 -21.17 -3.42
C PHE A 366 21.94 -20.27 -4.61
N TRP A 367 21.54 -20.87 -5.74
CA TRP A 367 21.13 -20.11 -6.91
C TRP A 367 19.87 -19.30 -6.63
N GLY A 368 18.93 -19.86 -5.87
CA GLY A 368 17.75 -19.15 -5.37
C GLY A 368 18.14 -17.93 -4.54
N ALA A 369 19.00 -18.08 -3.53
CA ALA A 369 19.46 -16.96 -2.70
C ALA A 369 20.13 -15.85 -3.52
N ILE A 370 21.03 -16.21 -4.44
CA ILE A 370 21.73 -15.26 -5.33
C ILE A 370 20.73 -14.56 -6.26
N ALA A 371 19.77 -15.30 -6.84
CA ALA A 371 18.75 -14.73 -7.72
C ALA A 371 17.85 -13.75 -6.95
N LEU A 372 17.39 -14.10 -5.75
CA LEU A 372 16.58 -13.23 -4.90
C LEU A 372 17.34 -11.94 -4.53
N ASP A 373 18.62 -12.04 -4.17
CA ASP A 373 19.46 -10.87 -3.88
C ASP A 373 19.73 -10.01 -5.11
N THR A 374 19.87 -10.63 -6.28
CA THR A 374 20.04 -9.91 -7.55
C THR A 374 18.77 -9.13 -7.90
N VAL A 375 17.59 -9.75 -7.73
CA VAL A 375 16.29 -9.08 -7.94
C VAL A 375 16.11 -7.94 -6.95
N ALA A 376 16.45 -8.14 -5.68
CA ALA A 376 16.41 -7.10 -4.65
C ALA A 376 17.37 -5.93 -4.96
N PHE A 377 18.56 -6.20 -5.45
CA PHE A 377 19.53 -5.19 -5.87
C PHE A 377 19.02 -4.38 -7.05
N PHE A 378 18.42 -5.05 -8.04
CA PHE A 378 17.76 -4.39 -9.17
C PHE A 378 16.61 -3.49 -8.69
N MET A 379 15.73 -3.97 -7.81
CA MET A 379 14.64 -3.17 -7.24
C MET A 379 15.16 -1.95 -6.47
N LEU A 380 16.28 -2.08 -5.76
CA LEU A 380 16.91 -0.97 -5.05
C LEU A 380 17.40 0.11 -6.03
N ILE A 381 18.15 -0.27 -7.07
CA ILE A 381 18.71 0.69 -8.04
C ILE A 381 17.59 1.53 -8.69
N PHE A 382 16.50 0.87 -9.08
CA PHE A 382 15.37 1.50 -9.76
C PHE A 382 14.25 1.99 -8.82
N SER A 383 14.56 2.14 -7.52
CA SER A 383 13.66 2.69 -6.51
C SER A 383 13.58 4.22 -6.58
N ASP A 384 12.42 4.76 -6.25
CA ASP A 384 12.21 6.21 -6.17
C ASP A 384 13.02 6.85 -5.02
N TRP A 385 13.40 6.06 -4.01
CA TRP A 385 14.30 6.50 -2.92
C TRP A 385 15.72 6.78 -3.40
N THR A 386 16.28 5.90 -4.24
CA THR A 386 17.59 6.12 -4.88
C THR A 386 17.57 7.43 -5.66
N PHE A 387 16.46 7.72 -6.31
CA PHE A 387 16.27 8.93 -7.06
C PHE A 387 16.26 10.19 -6.16
N ALA A 388 15.49 10.17 -5.08
CA ALA A 388 15.39 11.28 -4.14
C ALA A 388 16.76 11.63 -3.51
N VAL A 389 17.48 10.61 -3.01
CA VAL A 389 18.80 10.79 -2.37
C VAL A 389 19.84 11.33 -3.34
N LEU A 390 19.82 10.87 -4.59
CA LEU A 390 20.82 11.26 -5.59
C LEU A 390 20.56 12.65 -6.17
N TYR A 391 19.30 13.08 -6.21
CA TYR A 391 18.95 14.41 -6.69
C TYR A 391 19.10 15.49 -5.61
N ASP A 392 19.34 15.12 -4.34
CA ASP A 392 19.70 16.07 -3.28
C ASP A 392 20.94 16.88 -3.72
N PRO A 393 20.81 18.22 -3.85
CA PRO A 393 21.89 19.08 -4.32
C PRO A 393 23.16 19.04 -3.45
N LYS A 394 23.09 18.47 -2.24
CA LYS A 394 24.21 18.41 -1.29
C LYS A 394 25.21 17.28 -1.53
N ASN A 395 24.85 16.19 -2.23
CA ASN A 395 25.57 14.91 -2.10
C ASN A 395 26.26 14.37 -3.37
N GLY A 396 26.25 15.06 -4.52
CA GLY A 396 26.70 14.44 -5.78
C GLY A 396 27.38 15.36 -6.81
N SER A 397 28.30 14.78 -7.58
CA SER A 397 28.94 15.46 -8.72
C SER A 397 27.91 15.77 -9.82
N LYS A 398 27.98 16.97 -10.42
CA LYS A 398 27.05 17.42 -11.47
C LYS A 398 26.98 16.45 -12.66
N MET A 399 28.10 15.82 -13.02
CA MET A 399 28.17 14.85 -14.11
C MET A 399 27.42 13.55 -13.79
N LEU A 400 27.64 12.98 -12.61
CA LEU A 400 26.99 11.73 -12.19
C LEU A 400 25.46 11.91 -12.13
N ARG A 401 25.00 13.07 -11.66
CA ARG A 401 23.57 13.45 -11.65
C ARG A 401 22.97 13.44 -13.07
N LYS A 402 23.67 13.97 -14.06
CA LYS A 402 23.18 14.04 -15.45
C LYS A 402 23.06 12.66 -16.09
N TYR A 403 24.07 11.80 -15.92
CA TYR A 403 24.03 10.43 -16.45
C TYR A 403 22.94 9.59 -15.78
N ILE A 404 22.83 9.66 -14.45
CA ILE A 404 21.83 8.87 -13.73
C ILE A 404 20.41 9.40 -13.96
N ALA A 405 20.22 10.72 -14.06
CA ALA A 405 18.93 11.29 -14.44
C ALA A 405 18.50 10.85 -15.83
N ALA A 406 19.42 10.64 -16.78
CA ALA A 406 19.10 10.13 -18.11
C ALA A 406 18.73 8.64 -18.09
N THR A 407 19.51 7.79 -17.40
CA THR A 407 19.30 6.34 -17.38
C THR A 407 18.10 5.93 -16.52
N ILE A 408 17.94 6.52 -15.33
CA ILE A 408 16.83 6.23 -14.41
C ILE A 408 15.59 7.05 -14.78
N GLY A 409 15.74 8.26 -15.33
CA GLY A 409 14.61 9.05 -15.82
C GLY A 409 13.81 8.32 -16.88
N TRP A 410 14.48 7.56 -17.76
CA TRP A 410 13.80 6.69 -18.72
C TRP A 410 12.92 5.62 -18.04
N PHE A 411 13.35 5.09 -16.89
CA PHE A 411 12.56 4.15 -16.10
C PHE A 411 11.34 4.80 -15.44
N LEU A 412 11.45 6.05 -14.99
CA LEU A 412 10.31 6.79 -14.43
C LEU A 412 9.21 7.04 -15.47
N ILE A 413 9.56 7.26 -16.73
CA ILE A 413 8.60 7.42 -17.84
C ILE A 413 7.70 6.18 -17.98
N PHE A 414 8.22 4.99 -17.71
CA PHE A 414 7.43 3.76 -17.74
C PHE A 414 6.42 3.65 -16.59
N LYS A 415 6.70 4.30 -15.45
CA LYS A 415 5.79 4.36 -14.29
C LYS A 415 4.74 5.49 -14.41
N ARG A 416 4.83 6.35 -15.42
CA ARG A 416 3.98 7.54 -15.56
C ARG A 416 2.52 7.16 -15.85
N PRO A 417 1.53 7.71 -15.13
CA PRO A 417 0.12 7.54 -15.46
C PRO A 417 -0.14 7.98 -16.91
N ARG A 418 -0.84 7.16 -17.70
CA ARG A 418 -1.21 7.50 -19.08
C ARG A 418 -2.72 7.66 -19.16
N CYS A 419 -3.18 8.70 -19.86
CA CYS A 419 -4.59 8.84 -20.18
C CYS A 419 -4.93 7.99 -21.40
N TYR A 420 -5.96 7.16 -21.29
CA TYR A 420 -6.55 6.42 -22.40
C TYR A 420 -7.97 6.95 -22.65
N GLU A 421 -8.27 7.35 -23.90
CA GLU A 421 -9.64 7.67 -24.29
C GLU A 421 -10.45 6.39 -24.51
N GLN A 422 -11.51 6.23 -23.72
CA GLN A 422 -12.47 5.15 -23.93
C GLN A 422 -13.58 5.61 -24.88
N LYS A 423 -13.55 5.11 -26.12
CA LYS A 423 -14.51 5.45 -27.18
C LYS A 423 -15.99 5.20 -26.85
N LYS A 424 -16.32 4.42 -25.81
CA LYS A 424 -17.71 4.02 -25.49
C LYS A 424 -18.47 5.03 -24.63
N HIS A 425 -17.78 5.84 -23.82
CA HIS A 425 -18.39 6.79 -22.88
C HIS A 425 -17.72 8.18 -22.90
N SER A 426 -16.91 8.49 -23.93
CA SER A 426 -16.18 9.76 -24.05
C SER A 426 -15.43 10.19 -22.77
N CYS A 427 -14.86 9.23 -22.04
CA CYS A 427 -14.15 9.47 -20.79
C CYS A 427 -12.65 9.16 -20.93
N LYS A 428 -11.80 10.00 -20.35
CA LYS A 428 -10.36 9.78 -20.23
C LYS A 428 -10.06 9.04 -18.93
N LEU A 429 -9.54 7.82 -19.06
CA LEU A 429 -9.15 6.96 -17.94
C LEU A 429 -7.67 7.16 -17.63
N LEU A 430 -7.33 7.41 -16.37
CA LEU A 430 -5.94 7.29 -15.91
C LEU A 430 -5.62 5.81 -15.73
N ALA A 431 -4.92 5.22 -16.69
CA ALA A 431 -4.45 3.85 -16.57
C ALA A 431 -2.96 3.74 -16.91
N THR A 432 -2.24 2.99 -16.11
CA THR A 432 -0.86 2.58 -16.39
C THR A 432 -0.83 1.08 -16.65
N PRO A 433 0.12 0.58 -17.46
CA PRO A 433 0.30 -0.85 -17.61
C PRO A 433 0.44 -1.52 -16.23
N PHE A 434 -0.31 -2.60 -16.01
CA PHE A 434 -0.47 -3.24 -14.70
C PHE A 434 0.85 -3.54 -13.96
N LEU A 435 1.92 -3.89 -14.68
CA LEU A 435 3.22 -4.21 -14.07
C LEU A 435 4.07 -2.99 -13.71
N LEU A 436 3.75 -1.82 -14.26
CA LEU A 436 4.53 -0.59 -14.13
C LEU A 436 3.80 0.48 -13.31
N ARG A 437 2.51 0.31 -13.03
CA ARG A 437 1.73 1.20 -12.17
C ARG A 437 2.23 1.20 -10.72
N ARG A 438 2.18 2.36 -10.06
CA ARG A 438 2.51 2.48 -8.62
C ARG A 438 1.32 2.04 -7.79
N TRP A 439 0.12 2.51 -8.16
CA TRP A 439 -1.15 2.21 -7.49
C TRP A 439 -2.17 1.58 -8.44
N SER A 440 -3.23 0.98 -7.89
CA SER A 440 -4.30 0.35 -8.69
C SER A 440 -4.99 1.30 -9.66
N GLY A 441 -5.05 2.60 -9.32
CA GLY A 441 -5.82 3.57 -10.09
C GLY A 441 -7.33 3.31 -10.04
N ASP A 442 -7.78 2.47 -9.09
CA ASP A 442 -9.17 2.06 -8.93
C ASP A 442 -9.69 2.48 -7.55
N VAL A 443 -10.92 2.99 -7.53
CA VAL A 443 -11.67 3.38 -6.34
C VAL A 443 -12.68 2.26 -6.00
N PRO A 444 -12.68 1.72 -4.76
CA PRO A 444 -13.67 0.74 -4.36
C PRO A 444 -15.05 1.38 -4.18
N GLY A 445 -16.07 0.84 -4.83
CA GLY A 445 -17.47 1.21 -4.65
C GLY A 445 -18.23 0.13 -3.91
N HIS A 446 -19.04 0.51 -2.92
CA HIS A 446 -19.98 -0.39 -2.27
C HIS A 446 -21.39 0.18 -2.38
N ASN A 447 -22.33 -0.66 -2.82
CA ASN A 447 -23.72 -0.29 -2.99
C ASN A 447 -24.59 -1.10 -2.02
N LEU A 448 -25.12 -0.41 -1.01
CA LEU A 448 -25.86 -1.05 0.08
C LEU A 448 -27.15 -1.70 -0.43
N ILE A 449 -27.88 -1.04 -1.33
CA ILE A 449 -29.15 -1.55 -1.86
C ILE A 449 -28.90 -2.86 -2.63
N LYS A 450 -27.85 -2.90 -3.46
CA LYS A 450 -27.46 -4.12 -4.18
C LYS A 450 -27.00 -5.22 -3.23
N TYR A 451 -26.29 -4.88 -2.16
CA TYR A 451 -25.92 -5.83 -1.12
C TYR A 451 -27.16 -6.48 -0.49
N CYS A 452 -28.12 -5.67 -0.03
CA CYS A 452 -29.38 -6.14 0.56
C CYS A 452 -30.23 -6.98 -0.41
N LEU A 453 -30.26 -6.59 -1.69
CA LEU A 453 -30.99 -7.31 -2.76
C LEU A 453 -30.22 -8.52 -3.32
N LYS A 454 -29.01 -8.80 -2.82
CA LYS A 454 -28.10 -9.84 -3.34
C LYS A 454 -27.85 -9.72 -4.86
N GLY A 455 -27.89 -8.50 -5.39
CA GLY A 455 -27.67 -8.20 -6.81
C GLY A 455 -26.21 -8.40 -7.24
N ARG A 456 -25.96 -8.52 -8.56
CA ARG A 456 -24.58 -8.54 -9.10
C ARG A 456 -23.99 -7.12 -9.07
N PRO A 457 -22.69 -6.96 -8.75
CA PRO A 457 -22.02 -5.67 -8.94
C PRO A 457 -22.03 -5.31 -10.43
N HIS A 458 -22.40 -4.07 -10.74
CA HIS A 458 -22.36 -3.55 -12.11
C HIS A 458 -21.15 -2.62 -12.23
N ASN A 459 -20.15 -3.01 -13.03
CA ASN A 459 -19.00 -2.16 -13.32
C ASN A 459 -19.35 -1.25 -14.50
N PHE A 460 -19.65 0.03 -14.23
CA PHE A 460 -19.98 1.04 -15.24
C PHE A 460 -18.82 1.29 -16.23
N HIS A 461 -17.58 1.26 -15.74
CA HIS A 461 -16.38 1.49 -16.55
C HIS A 461 -15.52 0.22 -16.55
N LYS A 462 -15.54 -0.51 -17.66
CA LYS A 462 -14.67 -1.69 -17.85
C LYS A 462 -13.35 -1.28 -18.46
N VAL A 463 -12.28 -1.28 -17.67
CA VAL A 463 -10.91 -1.27 -18.19
C VAL A 463 -10.56 -2.68 -18.64
N ARG A 464 -10.18 -2.83 -19.91
CA ARG A 464 -9.89 -4.11 -20.54
C ARG A 464 -8.45 -4.54 -20.19
N ASP A 465 -8.24 -5.07 -18.99
CA ASP A 465 -6.96 -5.66 -18.57
C ASP A 465 -7.00 -7.20 -18.58
N ASP A 466 -5.89 -7.85 -18.95
CA ASP A 466 -5.78 -9.31 -19.05
C ASP A 466 -5.88 -10.02 -17.68
N VAL A 467 -5.44 -9.37 -16.61
CA VAL A 467 -5.60 -9.85 -15.23
C VAL A 467 -7.06 -9.76 -14.77
N TYR A 468 -7.78 -8.71 -15.18
CA TYR A 468 -9.24 -8.61 -14.99
C TYR A 468 -9.96 -9.73 -15.75
N ARG A 469 -9.54 -10.04 -16.98
CA ARG A 469 -10.09 -11.15 -17.77
C ARG A 469 -9.88 -12.53 -17.13
N PHE A 470 -8.74 -12.73 -16.46
CA PHE A 470 -8.44 -13.96 -15.72
C PHE A 470 -9.27 -14.06 -14.43
N THR A 471 -9.32 -13.00 -13.65
CA THR A 471 -10.03 -12.95 -12.35
C THR A 471 -11.56 -12.94 -12.52
N GLU A 472 -12.12 -12.17 -13.46
CA GLU A 472 -13.57 -12.17 -13.77
C GLU A 472 -14.06 -13.54 -14.25
N LYS A 473 -13.19 -14.37 -14.85
CA LYS A 473 -13.53 -15.74 -15.26
C LYS A 473 -13.36 -16.78 -14.15
N PHE A 474 -12.29 -16.69 -13.36
CA PHE A 474 -11.99 -17.68 -12.32
C PHE A 474 -12.85 -17.51 -11.06
N ILE A 475 -13.14 -16.26 -10.67
CA ILE A 475 -13.77 -15.95 -9.37
C ILE A 475 -15.23 -16.42 -9.32
N PRO A 476 -16.08 -16.18 -10.33
CA PRO A 476 -17.44 -16.72 -10.35
C PRO A 476 -17.45 -18.25 -10.44
N ALA A 477 -16.50 -18.85 -11.17
CA ALA A 477 -16.40 -20.30 -11.31
C ALA A 477 -15.99 -20.99 -9.99
N PHE A 478 -15.07 -20.40 -9.23
CA PHE A 478 -14.59 -20.94 -7.96
C PHE A 478 -15.55 -20.67 -6.79
N ILE A 479 -16.15 -19.47 -6.71
CA ILE A 479 -17.00 -19.07 -5.57
C ILE A 479 -18.47 -19.48 -5.77
N ARG A 480 -18.98 -19.44 -7.00
CA ARG A 480 -20.43 -19.58 -7.27
C ARG A 480 -20.80 -20.93 -7.88
N GLY A 481 -19.85 -21.71 -8.39
CA GLY A 481 -20.12 -23.06 -8.91
C GLY A 481 -21.13 -23.14 -10.07
N GLU A 482 -21.48 -22.02 -10.70
CA GLU A 482 -22.62 -21.90 -11.62
C GLU A 482 -22.25 -21.61 -13.08
N ASP A 483 -20.99 -21.29 -13.41
CA ASP A 483 -20.63 -20.90 -14.79
C ASP A 483 -20.19 -22.11 -15.63
N ASN A 484 -21.16 -22.76 -16.28
CA ASN A 484 -21.00 -23.95 -17.14
C ASN A 484 -20.13 -23.73 -18.38
N ARG A 485 -19.66 -22.51 -18.66
CA ARG A 485 -18.81 -22.23 -19.82
C ARG A 485 -17.33 -22.58 -19.60
N PHE A 486 -16.85 -22.59 -18.36
CA PHE A 486 -15.47 -23.03 -18.04
C PHE A 486 -15.35 -24.56 -18.01
N ILE A 487 -16.47 -25.24 -17.73
CA ILE A 487 -16.61 -26.71 -17.75
C ILE A 487 -16.31 -27.29 -19.14
N HIS A 488 -16.46 -26.50 -20.21
CA HIS A 488 -16.07 -26.93 -21.56
C HIS A 488 -14.56 -26.90 -21.83
N LEU A 489 -13.77 -26.16 -21.05
CA LEU A 489 -12.31 -26.04 -21.24
C LEU A 489 -11.53 -27.14 -20.51
N ILE A 490 -12.13 -27.73 -19.48
CA ILE A 490 -11.57 -28.86 -18.72
C ILE A 490 -12.27 -30.13 -19.22
N ASN A 491 -11.48 -31.06 -19.76
CA ASN A 491 -11.94 -32.27 -20.46
C ASN A 491 -13.16 -32.96 -19.78
N ASN A 492 -14.09 -33.48 -20.59
CA ASN A 492 -15.44 -33.95 -20.21
C ASN A 492 -15.51 -34.91 -19.00
N GLY A 493 -14.45 -35.63 -18.66
CA GLY A 493 -14.40 -36.52 -17.50
C GLY A 493 -14.31 -35.82 -16.13
N VAL A 494 -13.67 -34.65 -16.06
CA VAL A 494 -13.57 -33.87 -14.80
C VAL A 494 -14.84 -33.07 -14.54
N SER A 495 -15.50 -32.66 -15.63
CA SER A 495 -16.78 -31.95 -15.67
C SER A 495 -17.90 -32.67 -14.89
N GLN A 496 -18.07 -33.98 -15.14
CA GLN A 496 -19.06 -34.81 -14.42
C GLN A 496 -18.66 -35.06 -12.96
N PHE A 497 -17.37 -35.24 -12.69
CA PHE A 497 -16.85 -35.47 -11.34
C PHE A 497 -16.99 -34.22 -10.46
N TRP A 498 -16.77 -33.03 -11.03
CA TRP A 498 -16.87 -31.74 -10.32
C TRP A 498 -18.34 -31.37 -10.03
N GLY A 499 -19.27 -31.64 -10.95
CA GLY A 499 -20.70 -31.35 -10.76
C GLY A 499 -21.35 -32.11 -9.60
N TYR A 500 -20.96 -33.37 -9.37
CA TYR A 500 -21.47 -34.18 -8.25
C TYR A 500 -20.94 -33.72 -6.88
N PHE A 501 -19.68 -33.27 -6.83
CA PHE A 501 -19.06 -32.76 -5.60
C PHE A 501 -19.48 -31.33 -5.26
N ASN A 502 -19.81 -30.50 -6.27
CA ASN A 502 -19.99 -29.06 -6.10
C ASN A 502 -21.06 -28.68 -5.07
N GLY A 503 -22.23 -29.33 -5.08
CA GLY A 503 -23.34 -28.97 -4.17
C GLY A 503 -23.05 -29.25 -2.68
N LYS A 504 -22.41 -30.37 -2.36
CA LYS A 504 -22.05 -30.70 -0.96
C LYS A 504 -20.81 -29.95 -0.51
N VAL A 505 -19.84 -29.77 -1.39
CA VAL A 505 -18.60 -29.05 -1.09
C VAL A 505 -18.88 -27.56 -0.90
N THR A 506 -19.70 -26.92 -1.74
CA THR A 506 -20.09 -25.50 -1.56
C THR A 506 -20.85 -25.28 -0.26
N HIS A 507 -21.78 -26.17 0.10
CA HIS A 507 -22.46 -26.09 1.40
C HIS A 507 -21.48 -26.28 2.58
N LEU A 508 -20.54 -27.22 2.46
CA LEU A 508 -19.51 -27.42 3.49
C LEU A 508 -18.58 -26.21 3.60
N ILE A 509 -18.16 -25.64 2.47
CA ILE A 509 -17.33 -24.44 2.38
C ILE A 509 -18.06 -23.25 3.00
N ASN A 510 -19.32 -23.00 2.65
CA ASN A 510 -20.10 -21.91 3.25
C ASN A 510 -20.25 -22.11 4.76
N LYS A 511 -20.56 -23.33 5.22
CA LYS A 511 -20.62 -23.64 6.65
C LYS A 511 -19.27 -23.42 7.36
N VAL A 512 -18.17 -23.75 6.70
CA VAL A 512 -16.81 -23.51 7.19
C VAL A 512 -16.52 -22.01 7.25
N ILE A 513 -16.85 -21.25 6.19
CA ILE A 513 -16.71 -19.79 6.12
C ILE A 513 -17.50 -19.13 7.27
N ASP A 514 -18.74 -19.55 7.49
CA ASP A 514 -19.60 -19.05 8.56
C ASP A 514 -19.00 -19.37 9.95
N CYS A 515 -18.52 -20.61 10.15
CA CYS A 515 -17.85 -21.01 11.40
C CYS A 515 -16.60 -20.20 11.71
N PHE A 516 -15.83 -19.80 10.68
CA PHE A 516 -14.62 -18.99 10.83
C PHE A 516 -14.88 -17.48 10.83
N GLY A 517 -16.15 -17.04 10.67
CA GLY A 517 -16.50 -15.61 10.62
C GLY A 517 -15.99 -14.90 9.38
N LEU A 518 -15.80 -15.62 8.26
CA LEU A 518 -15.29 -15.08 6.99
C LEU A 518 -16.41 -14.59 6.05
N THR A 519 -17.65 -14.51 6.53
CA THR A 519 -18.82 -14.03 5.78
C THR A 519 -18.64 -12.62 5.26
N ASP A 520 -18.23 -11.69 6.13
CA ASP A 520 -18.02 -10.28 5.79
C ASP A 520 -16.94 -10.13 4.70
N PHE A 521 -15.92 -10.99 4.75
CA PHE A 521 -14.85 -11.03 3.78
C PHE A 521 -15.30 -11.57 2.41
N MET A 522 -16.13 -12.62 2.40
CA MET A 522 -16.74 -13.14 1.18
C MET A 522 -17.70 -12.14 0.54
N ASP A 523 -18.45 -11.42 1.37
CA ASP A 523 -19.33 -10.34 0.92
C ASP A 523 -18.50 -9.19 0.34
N GLU A 524 -17.35 -8.87 0.92
CA GLU A 524 -16.41 -7.90 0.37
C GLU A 524 -15.88 -8.28 -1.03
N ILE A 525 -15.70 -9.56 -1.32
CA ILE A 525 -15.28 -10.04 -2.66
C ILE A 525 -16.46 -10.02 -3.64
N ARG A 526 -17.66 -10.27 -3.14
CA ARG A 526 -18.85 -10.44 -3.97
C ARG A 526 -19.52 -9.12 -4.34
N TYR A 527 -19.51 -8.13 -3.45
CA TYR A 527 -20.33 -6.93 -3.55
C TYR A 527 -19.55 -5.61 -3.68
N VAL A 528 -18.23 -5.60 -3.46
CA VAL A 528 -17.41 -4.41 -3.74
C VAL A 528 -17.06 -4.38 -5.22
N SER A 529 -17.45 -3.31 -5.90
CA SER A 529 -17.01 -3.00 -7.26
C SER A 529 -15.71 -2.19 -7.22
N HIS A 530 -14.92 -2.27 -8.28
CA HIS A 530 -13.74 -1.41 -8.46
C HIS A 530 -13.98 -0.57 -9.72
N VAL A 531 -14.03 0.74 -9.54
CA VAL A 531 -14.26 1.71 -10.61
C VAL A 531 -12.95 2.48 -10.84
N PRO A 532 -12.44 2.57 -12.08
CA PRO A 532 -11.23 3.32 -12.36
C PRO A 532 -11.38 4.80 -12.01
N LEU A 533 -10.31 5.41 -11.49
CA LEU A 533 -10.22 6.85 -11.26
C LEU A 533 -10.14 7.58 -12.61
N THR A 534 -11.22 8.28 -12.96
CA THR A 534 -11.29 9.08 -14.19
C THR A 534 -10.61 10.44 -14.00
N GLU A 535 -10.12 11.02 -15.09
CA GLU A 535 -9.48 12.35 -15.08
C GLU A 535 -10.45 13.42 -14.55
N GLN A 536 -11.70 13.36 -15.02
CA GLN A 536 -12.78 14.27 -14.59
C GLN A 536 -13.08 14.19 -13.08
N LEU A 537 -13.10 12.97 -12.51
CA LEU A 537 -13.33 12.81 -11.08
C LEU A 537 -12.19 13.41 -10.26
N TRP A 538 -10.95 13.16 -10.68
CA TRP A 538 -9.80 13.72 -9.99
C TRP A 538 -9.73 15.24 -10.11
N GLU A 539 -9.95 15.79 -11.30
CA GLU A 539 -10.00 17.25 -11.52
C GLU A 539 -11.06 17.92 -10.64
N PHE A 540 -12.23 17.30 -10.51
CA PHE A 540 -13.29 17.76 -9.62
C PHE A 540 -12.83 17.74 -8.15
N ILE A 541 -12.31 16.61 -7.65
CA ILE A 541 -11.82 16.49 -6.26
C ILE A 541 -10.71 17.51 -5.97
N PHE A 542 -9.74 17.62 -6.87
CA PHE A 542 -8.60 18.51 -6.70
C PHE A 542 -9.03 19.99 -6.67
N THR A 543 -9.93 20.39 -7.59
CA THR A 543 -10.45 21.76 -7.64
C THR A 543 -11.21 22.11 -6.37
N GLU A 544 -12.10 21.22 -5.92
CA GLU A 544 -12.85 21.41 -4.67
C GLU A 544 -11.94 21.53 -3.43
N LEU A 545 -10.88 20.72 -3.35
CA LEU A 545 -9.91 20.79 -2.26
C LEU A 545 -9.07 22.07 -2.32
N ARG A 546 -8.65 22.48 -3.52
CA ARG A 546 -7.89 23.71 -3.74
C ARG A 546 -8.72 24.93 -3.29
N ASP A 547 -9.96 25.03 -3.72
CA ASP A 547 -10.82 26.19 -3.43
C ASP A 547 -11.18 26.26 -1.93
N LYS A 548 -11.39 25.11 -1.28
CA LYS A 548 -11.57 25.04 0.18
C LYS A 548 -10.30 25.39 0.94
N SER A 549 -9.13 25.08 0.41
CA SER A 549 -7.86 25.40 1.05
C SER A 549 -7.64 26.90 1.15
N ILE A 550 -8.09 27.70 0.18
CA ILE A 550 -7.98 29.18 0.19
C ILE A 550 -8.66 29.76 1.44
N ASN A 551 -9.86 29.28 1.75
CA ASN A 551 -10.67 29.77 2.87
C ASN A 551 -10.23 29.23 4.25
N ALA A 552 -9.20 28.38 4.31
CA ALA A 552 -8.79 27.65 5.50
C ALA A 552 -7.51 28.22 6.14
N GLU A 553 -7.35 29.54 6.25
CA GLU A 553 -6.15 30.15 6.86
C GLU A 553 -5.97 29.74 8.33
N ALA A 554 -6.96 30.02 9.18
CA ALA A 554 -6.93 29.62 10.58
C ALA A 554 -7.15 28.10 10.76
N PRO A 555 -6.46 27.46 11.73
CA PRO A 555 -6.62 26.02 11.99
C PRO A 555 -8.05 25.66 12.41
N GLU A 556 -8.73 26.55 13.13
CA GLU A 556 -10.13 26.38 13.53
C GLU A 556 -11.07 26.37 12.32
N VAL A 557 -10.85 27.28 11.37
CA VAL A 557 -11.63 27.37 10.13
C VAL A 557 -11.38 26.14 9.26
N ALA A 558 -10.13 25.68 9.18
CA ALA A 558 -9.78 24.44 8.49
C ALA A 558 -10.47 23.22 9.09
N LYS A 559 -10.45 23.09 10.43
CA LYS A 559 -11.16 22.02 11.16
C LYS A 559 -12.67 22.11 10.92
N LYS A 560 -13.24 23.31 10.91
CA LYS A 560 -14.65 23.53 10.60
C LYS A 560 -14.99 23.08 9.16
N ILE A 561 -14.18 23.46 8.18
CA ILE A 561 -14.34 23.07 6.77
C ILE A 561 -14.22 21.55 6.59
N SER A 562 -13.22 20.90 7.20
CA SER A 562 -13.03 19.45 7.08
C SER A 562 -14.10 18.65 7.82
N SER A 563 -14.65 19.19 8.91
CA SER A 563 -15.76 18.58 9.67
C SER A 563 -17.13 18.84 9.05
N ALA A 564 -17.23 19.71 8.03
CA ALA A 564 -18.48 20.07 7.41
C ALA A 564 -19.01 18.92 6.54
N ARG A 565 -20.03 18.22 7.03
CA ARG A 565 -20.70 17.05 6.40
C ARG A 565 -21.59 17.43 5.21
N GLY A 566 -21.07 18.23 4.28
CA GLY A 566 -21.85 18.84 3.19
C GLY A 566 -22.60 20.12 3.60
N ASN A 567 -22.60 20.48 4.90
CA ASN A 567 -23.23 21.71 5.38
C ASN A 567 -22.68 22.97 4.67
N SER A 568 -21.38 23.00 4.35
CA SER A 568 -20.79 24.11 3.60
C SER A 568 -21.43 24.37 2.24
N ILE A 569 -21.96 23.32 1.57
CA ILE A 569 -22.64 23.41 0.28
C ILE A 569 -24.12 23.79 0.47
N LEU A 570 -24.71 23.39 1.61
CA LEU A 570 -26.13 23.58 1.91
C LEU A 570 -26.42 24.85 2.71
N LYS A 571 -25.46 25.76 2.86
CA LYS A 571 -25.67 27.07 3.51
C LYS A 571 -26.82 27.88 2.93
N ASN A 572 -27.20 27.62 1.68
CA ASN A 572 -28.31 28.28 0.99
C ASN A 572 -29.63 27.47 1.03
N ASN A 573 -29.62 26.24 1.55
CA ASN A 573 -30.76 25.32 1.60
C ASN A 573 -31.08 24.90 3.04
N THR A 574 -31.88 25.73 3.72
CA THR A 574 -32.31 25.54 5.13
C THR A 574 -33.14 24.27 5.37
N TYR A 575 -33.78 23.70 4.33
CA TYR A 575 -34.63 22.51 4.46
C TYR A 575 -33.84 21.21 4.69
N LEU A 576 -32.63 21.09 4.14
CA LEU A 576 -31.82 19.87 4.19
C LEU A 576 -30.77 19.88 5.32
N GLU A 577 -30.51 21.05 5.91
CA GLU A 577 -29.55 21.22 7.01
C GLU A 577 -29.83 20.32 8.24
N PRO A 578 -31.10 20.14 8.71
CA PRO A 578 -31.38 19.31 9.88
C PRO A 578 -31.01 17.83 9.68
N TYR A 579 -31.14 17.31 8.46
CA TYR A 579 -30.87 15.90 8.13
C TYR A 579 -29.37 15.55 8.13
N LEU A 580 -28.49 16.56 8.22
CA LEU A 580 -27.03 16.38 8.22
C LEU A 580 -26.37 16.79 9.53
N THR A 581 -26.93 17.77 10.23
CA THR A 581 -26.36 18.34 11.44
C THR A 581 -26.90 17.68 12.72
N LYS A 582 -28.16 17.22 12.72
CA LYS A 582 -28.80 16.60 13.89
C LYS A 582 -28.58 15.09 14.01
N VAL A 583 -27.92 14.51 13.02
CA VAL A 583 -27.79 13.07 12.81
C VAL A 583 -26.33 12.65 13.01
N THR A 584 -26.06 11.41 13.43
CA THR A 584 -24.67 10.93 13.57
C THR A 584 -23.97 10.88 12.21
N TYR A 585 -22.63 10.84 12.19
CA TYR A 585 -21.87 10.85 10.93
C TYR A 585 -22.24 9.66 10.04
N ASP A 586 -22.33 8.47 10.64
CA ASP A 586 -22.63 7.22 9.94
C ASP A 586 -24.05 7.23 9.35
N GLU A 587 -25.03 7.71 10.12
CA GLU A 587 -26.41 7.87 9.64
C GLU A 587 -26.51 8.92 8.52
N SER A 588 -25.80 10.05 8.63
CA SER A 588 -25.77 11.07 7.58
C SER A 588 -25.17 10.53 6.27
N LEU A 589 -24.16 9.67 6.38
CA LEU A 589 -23.53 9.02 5.22
C LEU A 589 -24.49 8.03 4.56
N LEU A 590 -25.21 7.22 5.35
CA LEU A 590 -26.20 6.28 4.83
C LEU A 590 -27.37 6.99 4.13
N LEU A 591 -27.87 8.09 4.71
CA LEU A 591 -28.92 8.90 4.09
C LEU A 591 -28.49 9.47 2.74
N TRP A 592 -27.28 10.05 2.67
CA TRP A 592 -26.70 10.51 1.40
C TRP A 592 -26.53 9.37 0.40
N HIS A 593 -26.12 8.19 0.85
CA HIS A 593 -25.95 7.05 -0.01
C HIS A 593 -27.25 6.58 -0.65
N ILE A 594 -28.32 6.50 0.14
CA ILE A 594 -29.65 6.15 -0.35
C ILE A 594 -30.18 7.23 -1.28
N ALA A 595 -30.08 8.50 -0.91
CA ALA A 595 -30.56 9.62 -1.73
C ALA A 595 -29.88 9.67 -3.10
N THR A 596 -28.55 9.54 -3.14
CA THR A 596 -27.78 9.53 -4.38
C THR A 596 -28.08 8.32 -5.26
N GLU A 597 -28.38 7.16 -4.68
CA GLU A 597 -28.83 5.98 -5.44
C GLU A 597 -30.21 6.20 -6.06
N LEU A 598 -31.19 6.69 -5.30
CA LEU A 598 -32.55 6.91 -5.78
C LEU A 598 -32.58 7.94 -6.92
N LEU A 599 -31.95 9.10 -6.71
CA LEU A 599 -31.90 10.17 -7.72
C LEU A 599 -31.25 9.71 -9.02
N TYR A 600 -30.16 8.93 -8.93
CA TYR A 600 -29.45 8.44 -10.09
C TYR A 600 -30.32 7.50 -10.95
N HIS A 601 -31.08 6.59 -10.33
CA HIS A 601 -31.94 5.65 -11.08
C HIS A 601 -33.22 6.30 -11.61
N THR A 602 -33.84 7.22 -10.87
CA THR A 602 -35.07 7.90 -11.32
C THR A 602 -34.86 8.65 -12.63
N GLU A 603 -33.73 9.32 -12.80
CA GLU A 603 -33.45 10.06 -14.04
C GLU A 603 -32.90 9.19 -15.16
N GLU A 604 -32.18 8.10 -14.89
CA GLU A 604 -31.83 7.11 -15.93
C GLU A 604 -33.09 6.53 -16.58
N GLU A 605 -34.13 6.25 -15.79
CA GLU A 605 -35.42 5.79 -16.30
C GLU A 605 -36.12 6.86 -17.13
N VAL A 606 -36.13 8.12 -16.68
CA VAL A 606 -36.67 9.26 -17.45
C VAL A 606 -35.92 9.46 -18.77
N THR A 607 -34.59 9.35 -18.75
CA THR A 607 -33.75 9.55 -19.95
C THR A 607 -33.94 8.42 -20.96
N ARG A 608 -34.09 7.16 -20.50
CA ARG A 608 -34.43 6.03 -21.37
C ARG A 608 -35.84 6.18 -21.96
N HIS A 609 -36.82 6.61 -21.16
CA HIS A 609 -38.18 6.80 -21.64
C HIS A 609 -38.26 7.90 -22.70
N ASN A 610 -37.59 9.04 -22.46
CA ASN A 610 -37.50 10.13 -23.43
C ASN A 610 -36.82 9.71 -24.74
N ASN A 611 -35.78 8.87 -24.69
CA ASN A 611 -35.10 8.39 -25.90
C ASN A 611 -35.94 7.34 -26.66
N GLU A 612 -36.69 6.49 -25.96
CA GLU A 612 -37.63 5.54 -26.57
C GLU A 612 -38.85 6.23 -27.20
N ASP A 613 -39.31 7.34 -26.60
CA ASP A 613 -40.39 8.19 -27.11
C ASP A 613 -39.95 9.04 -28.33
N ILE A 614 -38.65 9.35 -28.45
CA ILE A 614 -38.08 10.00 -29.64
C ILE A 614 -37.91 8.99 -30.79
N GLU A 615 -37.58 7.72 -30.49
CA GLU A 615 -37.46 6.66 -31.52
C GLU A 615 -38.82 6.12 -32.00
N LYS A 616 -39.87 6.20 -31.18
CA LYS A 616 -41.24 5.85 -31.55
C LYS A 616 -42.07 7.13 -31.60
N GLY A 617 -42.03 7.83 -32.73
CA GLY A 617 -42.89 8.99 -32.90
C GLY A 617 -44.36 8.61 -32.77
N GLU A 618 -45.02 8.91 -31.64
CA GLU A 618 -46.48 8.95 -31.55
C GLU A 618 -47.05 9.74 -30.34
N ASN A 619 -47.98 10.64 -30.71
CA ASN A 619 -49.23 11.12 -30.09
C ASN A 619 -49.28 12.05 -28.85
N GLU A 620 -50.08 13.11 -29.02
CA GLU A 620 -50.33 14.25 -28.11
C GLU A 620 -51.01 13.92 -26.77
N ASP A 621 -51.47 12.68 -26.55
CA ASP A 621 -52.19 12.31 -25.32
C ASP A 621 -51.24 12.02 -24.14
N THR A 622 -49.99 11.61 -24.42
CA THR A 622 -48.91 11.45 -23.42
C THR A 622 -48.39 12.80 -22.91
N ARG A 623 -48.61 13.89 -23.67
CA ARG A 623 -48.22 15.27 -23.31
C ARG A 623 -49.00 15.79 -22.11
N HIS A 624 -50.19 15.25 -21.83
CA HIS A 624 -51.04 15.69 -20.72
C HIS A 624 -50.66 15.07 -19.37
N LYS A 625 -50.05 13.87 -19.34
CA LYS A 625 -49.54 13.24 -18.11
C LYS A 625 -48.18 13.80 -17.69
N HIS A 626 -47.32 14.15 -18.65
CA HIS A 626 -46.05 14.81 -18.36
C HIS A 626 -46.24 16.21 -17.73
N ARG A 627 -47.30 16.92 -18.11
CA ARG A 627 -47.61 18.26 -17.56
C ARG A 627 -48.08 18.25 -16.10
N GLU A 628 -48.58 17.11 -15.60
CA GLU A 628 -48.96 16.94 -14.19
C GLU A 628 -47.75 16.63 -13.29
N PHE A 629 -46.76 15.87 -13.80
CA PHE A 629 -45.51 15.60 -13.07
C PHE A 629 -44.58 16.81 -13.01
N SER A 630 -44.55 17.67 -14.05
CA SER A 630 -43.78 18.92 -14.01
C SER A 630 -44.37 19.97 -13.05
N LYS A 631 -45.70 19.96 -12.83
CA LYS A 631 -46.36 20.91 -11.90
C LYS A 631 -45.95 20.70 -10.44
N LEU A 632 -45.68 19.46 -10.04
CA LEU A 632 -45.14 19.15 -8.70
C LEU A 632 -43.71 19.71 -8.50
N HIS A 633 -42.99 20.00 -9.58
CA HIS A 633 -41.65 20.58 -9.52
C HIS A 633 -41.64 22.12 -9.54
N THR A 634 -42.75 22.78 -9.89
CA THR A 634 -42.81 24.25 -10.07
C THR A 634 -43.53 25.00 -8.95
N GLU A 635 -44.26 24.33 -8.05
CA GLU A 635 -45.01 25.03 -6.99
C GLU A 635 -44.17 25.44 -5.76
N GLU A 636 -42.88 25.09 -5.68
CA GLU A 636 -41.97 25.60 -4.63
C GLU A 636 -41.01 26.71 -5.10
N GLU A 637 -41.02 27.10 -6.40
CA GLU A 637 -40.02 28.04 -6.94
C GLU A 637 -40.61 29.35 -7.51
N VAL A 638 -41.87 29.68 -7.22
CA VAL A 638 -42.47 30.98 -7.61
C VAL A 638 -42.58 31.89 -6.38
N THR A 639 -41.45 32.42 -5.91
CA THR A 639 -41.37 33.79 -5.37
C THR A 639 -39.92 34.29 -5.41
N SER A 640 -39.39 34.64 -6.58
CA SER A 640 -38.61 35.86 -6.81
C SER A 640 -38.04 35.89 -8.23
N ASN A 641 -38.35 36.97 -8.94
CA ASN A 641 -37.69 37.49 -10.16
C ASN A 641 -38.41 37.25 -11.49
N ASN A 642 -39.42 38.10 -11.72
CA ASN A 642 -39.73 38.60 -13.05
C ASN A 642 -38.56 39.45 -13.56
N ASN A 643 -38.01 39.13 -14.73
CA ASN A 643 -37.65 40.10 -15.77
C ASN A 643 -37.43 39.38 -17.11
N ASN A 644 -38.17 39.81 -18.12
CA ASN A 644 -38.29 39.21 -19.45
C ASN A 644 -37.13 39.58 -20.38
N GLY A 645 -36.73 38.65 -21.25
CA GLY A 645 -35.94 38.87 -22.47
C GLY A 645 -35.95 37.58 -23.32
N PRO A 646 -36.02 37.65 -24.67
CA PRO A 646 -36.54 36.55 -25.49
C PRO A 646 -35.54 35.41 -25.70
N GLU A 647 -36.10 34.21 -25.82
CA GLU A 647 -35.46 32.93 -26.10
C GLU A 647 -34.69 32.97 -27.44
N GLU A 648 -33.38 32.70 -27.38
CA GLU A 648 -32.63 32.17 -28.51
C GLU A 648 -32.48 30.65 -28.33
N GLU A 649 -33.04 29.92 -29.28
CA GLU A 649 -32.87 28.49 -29.51
C GLU A 649 -31.37 28.17 -29.68
N VAL A 650 -30.75 27.53 -28.68
CA VAL A 650 -29.39 26.96 -28.82
C VAL A 650 -29.48 25.45 -28.66
N THR A 651 -29.43 24.77 -29.81
CA THR A 651 -29.10 23.35 -29.93
C THR A 651 -27.63 23.14 -29.52
N GLY A 652 -27.40 23.00 -28.21
CA GLY A 652 -26.09 22.69 -27.64
C GLY A 652 -26.12 21.35 -26.91
N HIS A 653 -25.48 20.34 -27.48
CA HIS A 653 -25.16 19.09 -26.78
C HIS A 653 -24.19 19.44 -25.64
N ASN A 654 -24.72 19.59 -24.41
CA ASN A 654 -23.92 19.92 -23.22
C ASN A 654 -22.99 18.75 -22.87
N ASN A 655 -21.75 18.81 -23.37
CA ASN A 655 -20.62 17.97 -22.96
C ASN A 655 -20.04 18.45 -21.62
N GLY A 656 -20.87 18.55 -20.57
CA GLY A 656 -20.42 18.75 -19.19
C GLY A 656 -20.11 17.42 -18.50
N PRO A 657 -19.22 17.38 -17.49
CA PRO A 657 -19.06 16.20 -16.66
C PRO A 657 -20.40 15.87 -15.98
N ASP A 658 -20.82 14.61 -16.01
CA ASP A 658 -22.04 14.18 -15.33
C ASP A 658 -21.81 14.21 -13.81
N HIS A 659 -22.08 15.36 -13.21
CA HIS A 659 -21.95 15.61 -11.78
C HIS A 659 -22.77 14.60 -10.93
N ARG A 660 -23.82 14.00 -11.50
CA ARG A 660 -24.65 13.01 -10.81
C ARG A 660 -23.95 11.66 -10.73
N ALA A 661 -23.36 11.20 -11.84
CA ALA A 661 -22.52 10.01 -11.86
C ALA A 661 -21.30 10.15 -10.92
N LEU A 662 -20.68 11.35 -10.87
CA LEU A 662 -19.58 11.64 -9.94
C LEU A 662 -20.04 11.60 -8.48
N SER A 663 -21.18 12.22 -8.16
CA SER A 663 -21.76 12.20 -6.82
C SER A 663 -22.08 10.77 -6.35
N LYS A 664 -22.65 9.96 -7.25
CA LYS A 664 -22.92 8.54 -7.02
C LYS A 664 -21.64 7.76 -6.71
N LEU A 665 -20.60 7.97 -7.49
CA LEU A 665 -19.31 7.28 -7.32
C LEU A 665 -18.64 7.67 -5.99
N LEU A 666 -18.63 8.95 -5.63
CA LEU A 666 -18.10 9.44 -4.36
C LEU A 666 -18.88 8.87 -3.17
N SER A 667 -20.20 8.79 -3.28
CA SER A 667 -21.08 8.19 -2.29
C SER A 667 -20.79 6.70 -2.07
N ASP A 668 -20.68 5.91 -3.14
CA ASP A 668 -20.32 4.49 -3.08
C ASP A 668 -18.91 4.28 -2.49
N TYR A 669 -17.98 5.20 -2.77
CA TYR A 669 -16.63 5.18 -2.20
C TYR A 669 -16.61 5.53 -0.70
N MET A 670 -17.31 6.59 -0.30
CA MET A 670 -17.39 6.98 1.11
C MET A 670 -18.05 5.89 1.95
N LEU A 671 -19.08 5.24 1.43
CA LEU A 671 -19.67 4.07 2.08
C LEU A 671 -18.68 2.91 2.15
N SER A 672 -17.94 2.63 1.07
CA SER A 672 -16.95 1.55 1.07
C SER A 672 -15.83 1.77 2.08
N ILE A 673 -15.38 3.03 2.28
CA ILE A 673 -14.47 3.38 3.36
C ILE A 673 -15.17 3.12 4.70
N ASN A 674 -16.25 3.82 5.03
CA ASN A 674 -16.77 3.82 6.41
C ASN A 674 -17.38 2.49 6.87
N LEU A 675 -17.93 1.67 5.97
CA LEU A 675 -18.50 0.37 6.35
C LEU A 675 -17.43 -0.74 6.40
N LEU A 676 -16.42 -0.70 5.52
CA LEU A 676 -15.44 -1.78 5.37
C LEU A 676 -14.09 -1.47 6.03
N TRP A 677 -13.73 -0.20 6.26
CA TRP A 677 -12.52 0.15 7.02
C TRP A 677 -12.57 -0.22 8.50
N PRO A 678 -13.69 -0.07 9.24
CA PRO A 678 -13.73 -0.47 10.64
C PRO A 678 -13.48 -1.98 10.83
N LEU A 679 -13.78 -2.82 9.82
CA LEU A 679 -13.42 -4.24 9.79
C LEU A 679 -11.89 -4.46 9.62
N ARG A 680 -11.17 -3.50 9.01
CA ARG A 680 -9.71 -3.52 8.83
C ARG A 680 -8.93 -2.98 10.03
N LEU A 681 -9.56 -2.18 10.90
CA LEU A 681 -8.93 -1.49 12.04
C LEU A 681 -9.47 -1.92 13.41
N ARG A 682 -10.43 -2.85 13.48
CA ARG A 682 -10.94 -3.38 14.77
C ARG A 682 -9.83 -4.02 15.64
N SER A 683 -8.67 -4.35 15.07
CA SER A 683 -7.45 -4.74 15.79
C SER A 683 -6.66 -3.55 16.35
N ALA A 684 -6.49 -2.45 15.60
CA ALA A 684 -5.67 -1.31 16.02
C ALA A 684 -6.42 -0.22 16.82
N VAL A 685 -7.71 0.02 16.55
CA VAL A 685 -8.45 1.13 17.17
C VAL A 685 -9.00 0.77 18.55
N ARG A 686 -9.27 -0.51 18.83
CA ARG A 686 -9.74 -0.95 20.15
C ARG A 686 -8.69 -0.75 21.26
N ILE A 687 -7.41 -0.60 20.91
CA ILE A 687 -6.33 -0.32 21.86
C ILE A 687 -6.20 1.19 22.17
N ARG A 688 -6.64 2.08 21.28
CA ARG A 688 -6.47 3.54 21.46
C ARG A 688 -7.74 4.30 21.90
N HIS A 689 -8.93 3.75 21.64
CA HIS A 689 -10.17 4.42 22.03
C HIS A 689 -10.49 4.35 23.54
N ASN A 690 -9.85 3.44 24.29
CA ASN A 690 -10.01 3.35 25.74
C ASN A 690 -9.09 4.30 26.53
N THR A 691 -8.20 5.05 25.86
CA THR A 691 -7.24 5.95 26.53
C THR A 691 -7.60 7.43 26.40
N PHE A 692 -8.57 7.80 25.55
CA PHE A 692 -8.99 9.19 25.32
C PHE A 692 -10.37 9.55 25.90
N ALA A 693 -10.95 8.65 26.72
CA ALA A 693 -12.16 8.97 27.50
C ALA A 693 -11.85 9.63 28.85
N SER A 694 -10.58 9.96 29.14
CA SER A 694 -10.17 10.58 30.41
C SER A 694 -8.98 11.53 30.24
N THR A 695 -9.14 12.57 29.42
CA THR A 695 -8.40 13.85 29.38
C THR A 695 -9.12 14.75 28.40
#